data_AF-A0A9E0YYX7-F1
#
_entry.id   AF-A0A9E0YYX7-F1
#
_cell.length_a   1.000
_cell.length_b   1.000
_cell.length_c   1.000
_cell.angle_alpha   90.00
_cell.angle_beta   90.00
_cell.angle_gamma   90.00
#
_symmetry.space_group_name_H-M   'P 1'
#
loop_
_entity.id
_entity.type
_entity.pdbx_description
1 polymer ?
#
loop_
_entity_poly.entity_id
_entity_poly.type
_entity_poly.pdbx_seq_one_letter_code
_entity_poly.pdbx_strand_id
1 'polypeptide(L)'
;YRALVNGRWLPWVSNADPQWMDSVKSQYNLDGTLDYTSYYAGIDGQNISGLEIRAFVGTTNDTPIEGLTGQEAPPTLSYMVDNNWTNFDKSVIPGRLDGLKIQTDASKPYYITYRTHNQGQGTYYPFVTSRENDYAGSAGKPIQLLSLYAYRNDGTKLVTGVVVMYRAYVEGRWLPWVSNANPEWMRSVQAKYNLDGLLDEKAYYAGIDGKNISGIEVRIFEENNANIPDTPQTPTGKHKIIDAPFISQMPDYPTGCESVATVMALQHAGVHKTVLSFINSYLYRTSLPFDPNISFGGDPRDTRNSYGCYSPVIKKALDKCFQSPEISFYKAVELKNVSLQQLCSDYIDKDIPVIMWATIDMKPWYNGDHWYYNGKKIQWIAPEHCLLLVGYDDEHYIFNDPLKSKPFTYYKKAAVEQAYAGLFSQAVIIYMDRKEAISKVCGMKAKNILSTFSMINEHLLSNKFEFDQQKKVFGSEYVDIYMTISIGMNFMPTSTSAIYNIKDGRIVIEAQRPGLSLTPGVMIPFIDFQNNGVSLKDIALQISSGDLAVTVKNINTVNDITYVEVAYTIYMPEIELPDGSTTEMSMEILQVIKQNRPKTPTEEEADRIQAIDRLEERFKSGIAVDWTLGGSYFAPMIGTNEAMALGFFGTLLIIFLGLLPT
;
A
#
# COMPACT_ATOMS: atom_id res chain seq x y z
N TYR A 1 -23.10 11.24 -24.73
CA TYR A 1 -24.44 10.68 -25.01
C TYR A 1 -25.35 11.78 -25.56
N ARG A 2 -26.44 11.46 -26.27
CA ARG A 2 -27.44 12.43 -26.76
C ARG A 2 -28.82 11.79 -26.94
N ALA A 3 -29.86 12.62 -27.01
CA ALA A 3 -31.26 12.19 -27.14
C ALA A 3 -31.89 12.69 -28.45
N LEU A 4 -32.84 11.91 -28.99
CA LEU A 4 -33.70 12.25 -30.11
C LEU A 4 -35.05 12.73 -29.58
N VAL A 5 -35.38 14.00 -29.78
CA VAL A 5 -36.66 14.60 -29.34
C VAL A 5 -37.35 15.19 -30.56
N ASN A 6 -38.63 14.86 -30.76
CA ASN A 6 -39.44 15.26 -31.93
C ASN A 6 -38.75 15.04 -33.28
N GLY A 7 -38.07 13.90 -33.45
CA GLY A 7 -37.39 13.54 -34.70
C GLY A 7 -36.08 14.27 -34.97
N ARG A 8 -35.53 15.03 -34.02
CA ARG A 8 -34.22 15.70 -34.13
C ARG A 8 -33.26 15.24 -33.05
N TRP A 9 -32.01 14.93 -33.44
CA TRP A 9 -30.94 14.65 -32.49
C TRP A 9 -30.47 15.95 -31.83
N LEU A 10 -30.49 15.98 -30.51
CA LEU A 10 -29.94 17.07 -29.70
C LEU A 10 -28.41 16.98 -29.65
N PRO A 11 -27.72 18.07 -29.23
CA PRO A 11 -26.26 18.06 -29.07
C PRO A 11 -25.77 16.94 -28.14
N TRP A 12 -24.53 16.52 -28.34
CA TRP A 12 -23.85 15.58 -27.45
C TRP A 12 -23.49 16.24 -26.13
N VAL A 13 -23.83 15.57 -25.04
CA VAL A 13 -23.43 15.90 -23.66
C VAL A 13 -22.53 14.80 -23.11
N SER A 14 -21.68 15.12 -22.14
CA SER A 14 -20.73 14.17 -21.55
C SER A 14 -20.47 14.48 -20.08
N ASN A 15 -19.97 13.48 -19.36
CA ASN A 15 -19.35 13.66 -18.05
C ASN A 15 -17.86 14.06 -18.16
N ALA A 16 -17.31 14.08 -19.37
CA ALA A 16 -15.93 14.46 -19.65
C ALA A 16 -15.81 15.97 -19.88
N ASP A 17 -14.63 16.52 -19.59
CA ASP A 17 -14.35 17.93 -19.85
C ASP A 17 -14.59 18.31 -21.33
N PRO A 18 -14.96 19.57 -21.63
CA PRO A 18 -15.23 20.03 -22.99
C PRO A 18 -14.15 19.66 -24.01
N GLN A 19 -12.89 19.66 -23.58
CA GLN A 19 -11.72 19.27 -24.38
C GLN A 19 -11.72 17.79 -24.79
N TRP A 20 -12.15 16.89 -23.89
CA TRP A 20 -12.32 15.48 -24.20
C TRP A 20 -13.49 15.26 -25.16
N MET A 21 -14.56 16.04 -25.00
CA MET A 21 -15.70 16.00 -25.91
C MET A 21 -15.32 16.41 -27.34
N ASP A 22 -14.54 17.50 -27.49
CA ASP A 22 -14.04 17.97 -28.78
C ASP A 22 -13.07 16.96 -29.42
N SER A 23 -12.12 16.43 -28.64
CA SER A 23 -11.16 15.42 -29.09
C SER A 23 -11.84 14.17 -29.63
N VAL A 24 -12.75 13.59 -28.84
CA VAL A 24 -13.54 12.41 -29.22
C VAL A 24 -14.40 12.71 -30.45
N LYS A 25 -15.04 13.88 -30.49
CA LYS A 25 -15.87 14.27 -31.64
C LYS A 25 -15.06 14.33 -32.92
N SER A 26 -13.87 14.92 -32.89
CA SER A 26 -12.98 15.03 -34.04
C SER A 26 -12.40 13.67 -34.44
N GLN A 27 -11.80 12.95 -33.49
CA GLN A 27 -11.11 11.68 -33.71
C GLN A 27 -12.04 10.61 -34.29
N TYR A 28 -13.28 10.55 -33.81
CA TYR A 28 -14.28 9.56 -34.22
C TYR A 28 -15.36 10.13 -35.15
N ASN A 29 -15.16 11.36 -35.63
CA ASN A 29 -16.03 12.06 -36.56
C ASN A 29 -17.52 12.00 -36.17
N LEU A 30 -17.82 12.29 -34.90
CA LEU A 30 -19.20 12.27 -34.40
C LEU A 30 -20.01 13.40 -35.04
N ASP A 31 -21.22 13.11 -35.49
CA ASP A 31 -22.14 14.07 -36.10
C ASP A 31 -22.78 15.02 -35.07
N GLY A 32 -23.53 16.03 -35.52
CA GLY A 32 -24.21 17.01 -34.65
C GLY A 32 -23.27 18.01 -33.98
N THR A 33 -23.72 18.70 -32.92
CA THR A 33 -22.92 19.66 -32.13
C THR A 33 -22.69 19.13 -30.71
N LEU A 34 -21.83 19.79 -29.92
CA LEU A 34 -21.61 19.48 -28.50
C LEU A 34 -22.32 20.52 -27.63
N ASP A 35 -22.86 20.09 -26.49
CA ASP A 35 -23.27 20.95 -25.39
C ASP A 35 -22.34 20.69 -24.20
N TYR A 36 -21.50 21.69 -23.91
CA TYR A 36 -20.45 21.64 -22.90
C TYR A 36 -20.93 21.97 -21.49
N THR A 37 -22.20 22.35 -21.34
CA THR A 37 -22.74 22.96 -20.13
C THR A 37 -23.80 22.10 -19.45
N SER A 38 -24.50 21.27 -20.23
CA SER A 38 -25.63 20.47 -19.75
C SER A 38 -25.18 19.10 -19.27
N TYR A 39 -25.69 18.68 -18.10
CA TYR A 39 -25.43 17.36 -17.49
C TYR A 39 -26.50 16.31 -17.81
N TYR A 40 -27.44 16.62 -18.71
CA TYR A 40 -28.53 15.75 -19.15
C TYR A 40 -28.76 15.88 -20.65
N ALA A 41 -29.34 14.84 -21.27
CA ALA A 41 -29.77 14.86 -22.67
C ALA A 41 -31.29 14.83 -22.75
N GLY A 42 -31.91 15.89 -23.26
CA GLY A 42 -33.37 15.97 -23.41
C GLY A 42 -33.88 17.41 -23.35
N ILE A 43 -35.19 17.60 -23.56
CA ILE A 43 -35.89 18.86 -23.33
C ILE A 43 -36.96 18.60 -22.28
N ASP A 44 -36.98 19.42 -21.23
CA ASP A 44 -37.97 19.29 -20.16
C ASP A 44 -39.40 19.38 -20.70
N GLY A 45 -40.29 18.53 -20.17
CA GLY A 45 -41.67 18.39 -20.62
C GLY A 45 -41.86 17.71 -21.99
N GLN A 46 -40.83 17.14 -22.62
CA GLN A 46 -40.93 16.43 -23.91
C GLN A 46 -40.45 14.99 -23.84
N ASN A 47 -41.15 14.09 -24.53
CA ASN A 47 -40.79 12.67 -24.58
C ASN A 47 -39.55 12.44 -25.46
N ILE A 48 -38.61 11.64 -24.96
CA ILE A 48 -37.46 11.17 -25.72
C ILE A 48 -37.90 10.01 -26.62
N SER A 49 -37.65 10.14 -27.92
CA SER A 49 -38.00 9.17 -28.96
C SER A 49 -36.83 8.26 -29.37
N GLY A 50 -35.62 8.55 -28.90
CA GLY A 50 -34.41 7.76 -29.17
C GLY A 50 -33.22 8.22 -28.33
N LEU A 51 -32.25 7.34 -28.10
CA LEU A 51 -31.09 7.58 -27.23
C LEU A 51 -29.83 7.02 -27.88
N GLU A 52 -28.73 7.76 -27.80
CA GLU A 52 -27.41 7.33 -28.27
C GLU A 52 -26.35 7.54 -27.18
N ILE A 53 -25.67 6.46 -26.80
CA ILE A 53 -24.60 6.44 -25.79
C ILE A 53 -23.35 5.81 -26.41
N ARG A 54 -22.21 6.47 -26.23
CA ARG A 54 -20.88 6.00 -26.65
C ARG A 54 -19.89 6.28 -25.53
N ALA A 55 -18.98 5.34 -25.28
CA ALA A 55 -17.92 5.43 -24.27
C ALA A 55 -16.56 5.32 -24.94
N PHE A 56 -15.60 6.15 -24.51
CA PHE A 56 -14.28 6.26 -25.12
C PHE A 56 -13.19 6.27 -24.03
N VAL A 57 -12.03 5.69 -24.34
CA VAL A 57 -10.83 5.65 -23.48
C VAL A 57 -9.64 6.13 -24.31
N GLY A 58 -8.77 6.98 -23.76
CA GLY A 58 -7.57 7.48 -24.45
C GLY A 58 -6.59 8.19 -23.51
N THR A 59 -5.54 8.80 -24.06
CA THR A 59 -4.57 9.66 -23.35
C THR A 59 -4.30 10.93 -24.17
N THR A 60 -4.09 12.08 -23.51
CA THR A 60 -3.66 13.32 -24.17
C THR A 60 -2.13 13.43 -24.15
N ASN A 61 -1.51 13.82 -25.27
CA ASN A 61 -0.07 14.05 -25.34
C ASN A 61 0.27 15.39 -24.68
N ASP A 62 0.46 15.38 -23.36
CA ASP A 62 0.71 16.57 -22.52
C ASP A 62 2.18 17.00 -22.47
N THR A 63 2.92 16.79 -23.58
CA THR A 63 4.32 17.23 -23.64
C THR A 63 4.38 18.77 -23.63
N PRO A 64 5.29 19.40 -22.86
CA PRO A 64 5.55 20.83 -22.95
C PRO A 64 6.14 21.24 -24.32
N ILE A 65 6.18 22.54 -24.60
CA ILE A 65 6.96 23.08 -25.73
C ILE A 65 8.45 23.02 -25.36
N GLU A 66 9.28 22.47 -26.24
CA GLU A 66 10.75 22.50 -26.08
C GLU A 66 11.31 23.90 -26.35
N GLY A 67 12.40 24.27 -25.65
CA GLY A 67 13.09 25.54 -25.88
C GLY A 67 12.46 26.78 -25.24
N LEU A 68 11.51 26.61 -24.31
CA LEU A 68 10.98 27.71 -23.49
C LEU A 68 12.07 28.32 -22.59
N THR A 69 11.92 29.59 -22.23
CA THR A 69 12.97 30.36 -21.55
C THR A 69 13.09 30.10 -20.05
N GLY A 70 12.06 29.56 -19.40
CA GLY A 70 12.05 29.31 -17.95
C GLY A 70 11.72 30.55 -17.11
N GLN A 71 11.08 31.58 -17.68
CA GLN A 71 10.83 32.89 -17.08
C GLN A 71 9.38 33.35 -17.25
N GLU A 72 8.99 34.39 -16.51
CA GLU A 72 7.74 35.12 -16.77
C GLU A 72 7.82 35.81 -18.15
N ALA A 73 6.79 35.61 -18.97
CA ALA A 73 6.67 36.16 -20.32
C ALA A 73 5.47 37.11 -20.38
N PRO A 74 5.64 38.38 -19.95
CA PRO A 74 4.52 39.31 -19.79
C PRO A 74 3.84 39.62 -21.14
N PRO A 75 2.51 39.48 -21.25
CA PRO A 75 1.77 39.93 -22.42
C PRO A 75 1.57 41.45 -22.40
N THR A 76 1.19 42.03 -23.55
CA THR A 76 0.63 43.39 -23.57
C THR A 76 -0.84 43.31 -23.17
N LEU A 77 -1.24 44.10 -22.16
CA LEU A 77 -2.57 44.04 -21.57
C LEU A 77 -3.27 45.40 -21.62
N SER A 78 -4.55 45.39 -22.02
CA SER A 78 -5.42 46.57 -21.92
C SER A 78 -6.85 46.19 -21.58
N TYR A 79 -7.53 47.06 -20.85
CA TYR A 79 -8.95 46.92 -20.53
C TYR A 79 -9.77 48.05 -21.14
N MET A 80 -11.06 47.78 -21.34
CA MET A 80 -12.02 48.73 -21.88
C MET A 80 -13.05 49.15 -20.83
N VAL A 81 -13.40 50.43 -20.79
CA VAL A 81 -14.60 50.95 -20.10
C VAL A 81 -15.31 51.91 -21.05
N ASP A 82 -16.57 51.59 -21.41
CA ASP A 82 -17.39 52.44 -22.29
C ASP A 82 -16.65 52.88 -23.59
N ASN A 83 -16.01 51.92 -24.27
CA ASN A 83 -15.15 52.11 -25.47
C ASN A 83 -13.81 52.84 -25.27
N ASN A 84 -13.45 53.21 -24.04
CA ASN A 84 -12.13 53.79 -23.74
C ASN A 84 -11.16 52.70 -23.31
N TRP A 85 -9.99 52.63 -23.94
CA TRP A 85 -8.97 51.62 -23.70
C TRP A 85 -7.82 52.16 -22.83
N THR A 86 -7.43 51.38 -21.83
CA THR A 86 -6.32 51.71 -20.92
C THR A 86 -5.38 50.52 -20.80
N ASN A 87 -4.08 50.76 -20.98
CA ASN A 87 -3.05 49.75 -20.80
C ASN A 87 -2.77 49.49 -19.32
N PHE A 88 -2.43 48.26 -18.97
CA PHE A 88 -1.92 47.89 -17.66
C PHE A 88 -0.82 46.83 -17.80
N ASP A 89 -0.05 46.63 -16.74
CA ASP A 89 1.00 45.61 -16.69
C ASP A 89 0.41 44.29 -16.17
N LYS A 90 0.70 43.88 -14.93
CA LYS A 90 0.25 42.57 -14.41
C LYS A 90 -1.15 42.59 -13.80
N SER A 91 -1.46 43.65 -13.05
CA SER A 91 -2.65 43.75 -12.20
C SER A 91 -3.25 45.14 -12.25
N VAL A 92 -4.59 45.24 -12.20
CA VAL A 92 -5.31 46.51 -12.18
C VAL A 92 -6.65 46.37 -11.45
N ILE A 93 -7.07 47.42 -10.71
CA ILE A 93 -8.39 47.50 -10.05
C ILE A 93 -9.08 48.82 -10.45
N PRO A 94 -9.61 48.92 -11.69
CA PRO A 94 -10.25 50.15 -12.18
C PRO A 94 -11.67 50.33 -11.63
N GLY A 95 -12.20 49.39 -10.83
CA GLY A 95 -13.57 49.39 -10.31
C GLY A 95 -14.57 48.78 -11.29
N ARG A 96 -14.34 48.92 -12.61
CA ARG A 96 -15.14 48.36 -13.69
C ARG A 96 -14.28 48.01 -14.90
N LEU A 97 -14.56 46.87 -15.53
CA LEU A 97 -13.97 46.45 -16.79
C LEU A 97 -15.08 45.89 -17.69
N ASP A 98 -15.23 46.41 -18.89
CA ASP A 98 -16.20 45.95 -19.89
C ASP A 98 -15.59 45.00 -20.92
N GLY A 99 -14.28 45.12 -21.15
CA GLY A 99 -13.53 44.26 -22.06
C GLY A 99 -12.07 44.13 -21.68
N LEU A 100 -11.44 43.08 -22.20
CA LEU A 100 -10.05 42.73 -22.00
C LEU A 100 -9.40 42.43 -23.35
N LYS A 101 -8.19 42.94 -23.55
CA LYS A 101 -7.32 42.64 -24.67
C LYS A 101 -5.98 42.14 -24.14
N ILE A 102 -5.55 40.99 -24.67
CA ILE A 102 -4.28 40.33 -24.35
C ILE A 102 -3.54 40.14 -25.66
N GLN A 103 -2.32 40.65 -25.78
CA GLN A 103 -1.47 40.38 -26.95
C GLN A 103 -0.15 39.73 -26.53
N THR A 104 0.21 38.67 -27.25
CA THR A 104 1.49 37.98 -27.14
C THR A 104 2.31 38.23 -28.39
N ASP A 105 3.64 38.20 -28.26
CA ASP A 105 4.54 38.30 -29.42
C ASP A 105 4.25 37.19 -30.43
N ALA A 106 4.09 37.55 -31.71
CA ALA A 106 3.75 36.62 -32.79
C ALA A 106 4.83 35.56 -33.06
N SER A 107 6.08 35.79 -32.60
CA SER A 107 7.18 34.82 -32.68
C SER A 107 7.08 33.69 -31.64
N LYS A 108 6.20 33.81 -30.64
CA LYS A 108 6.04 32.77 -29.62
C LYS A 108 5.54 31.46 -30.23
N PRO A 109 6.00 30.30 -29.72
CA PRO A 109 5.54 28.99 -30.17
C PRO A 109 4.12 28.64 -29.66
N TYR A 110 3.46 29.58 -28.96
CA TYR A 110 2.13 29.46 -28.39
C TYR A 110 1.34 30.76 -28.53
N TYR A 111 0.04 30.68 -28.29
CA TYR A 111 -0.86 31.82 -28.13
C TYR A 111 -1.86 31.59 -27.01
N ILE A 112 -2.50 32.66 -26.55
CA ILE A 112 -3.56 32.62 -25.54
C ILE A 112 -4.92 32.77 -26.22
N THR A 113 -5.86 31.91 -25.89
CA THR A 113 -7.27 32.10 -26.20
C THR A 113 -8.01 32.55 -24.96
N TYR A 114 -8.90 33.51 -25.08
CA TYR A 114 -9.62 34.03 -23.93
C TYR A 114 -11.02 34.50 -24.29
N ARG A 115 -11.91 34.51 -23.30
CA ARG A 115 -13.29 34.98 -23.42
C ARG A 115 -13.84 35.50 -22.11
N THR A 116 -14.90 36.27 -22.19
CA THR A 116 -15.58 36.86 -21.03
C THR A 116 -17.07 36.52 -21.01
N HIS A 117 -17.61 36.37 -19.81
CA HIS A 117 -19.04 36.44 -19.54
C HIS A 117 -19.33 37.82 -18.97
N ASN A 118 -20.21 38.59 -19.59
CA ASN A 118 -20.49 39.96 -19.18
C ASN A 118 -21.93 40.09 -18.66
N GLN A 119 -22.15 41.09 -17.83
CA GLN A 119 -23.45 41.38 -17.25
C GLN A 119 -24.57 41.43 -18.31
N GLY A 120 -25.65 40.71 -18.02
CA GLY A 120 -26.82 40.63 -18.91
C GLY A 120 -26.60 39.77 -20.16
N GLN A 121 -25.54 38.98 -20.23
CA GLN A 121 -25.42 37.88 -21.18
C GLN A 121 -25.88 36.57 -20.53
N GLY A 122 -26.43 35.66 -21.32
CA GLY A 122 -26.80 34.32 -20.84
C GLY A 122 -25.72 33.27 -21.07
N THR A 123 -24.74 33.55 -21.92
CA THR A 123 -23.59 32.68 -22.21
C THR A 123 -22.34 33.54 -22.44
N TYR A 124 -21.17 32.92 -22.39
CA TYR A 124 -19.89 33.58 -22.70
C TYR A 124 -19.90 34.13 -24.14
N TYR A 125 -19.19 35.24 -24.35
CA TYR A 125 -18.82 35.66 -25.69
C TYR A 125 -17.90 34.63 -26.37
N PRO A 126 -17.80 34.64 -27.71
CA PRO A 126 -16.86 33.80 -28.44
C PRO A 126 -15.41 33.99 -27.96
N PHE A 127 -14.59 32.97 -28.16
CA PHE A 127 -13.15 33.08 -27.93
C PHE A 127 -12.51 34.05 -28.91
N VAL A 128 -11.58 34.83 -28.40
CA VAL A 128 -10.63 35.63 -29.18
C VAL A 128 -9.22 35.10 -28.91
N THR A 129 -8.25 35.49 -29.74
CA THR A 129 -6.86 35.03 -29.62
C THR A 129 -5.90 36.19 -29.41
N SER A 130 -4.80 35.93 -28.69
CA SER A 130 -3.76 36.93 -28.43
C SER A 130 -2.84 37.22 -29.62
N ARG A 131 -3.09 36.57 -30.77
CA ARG A 131 -2.36 36.79 -32.04
C ARG A 131 -2.96 37.91 -32.86
N GLU A 132 -4.27 38.06 -32.76
CA GLU A 132 -5.02 39.03 -33.53
C GLU A 132 -5.20 40.30 -32.69
N ASN A 133 -5.45 41.42 -33.37
CA ASN A 133 -5.83 42.65 -32.67
C ASN A 133 -7.33 42.60 -32.31
N ASP A 134 -7.67 41.69 -31.40
CA ASP A 134 -9.04 41.39 -30.98
C ASP A 134 -9.21 41.53 -29.45
N TYR A 135 -10.45 41.49 -28.96
CA TYR A 135 -10.76 41.65 -27.54
C TYR A 135 -12.02 40.92 -27.11
N ALA A 136 -12.04 40.47 -25.85
CA ALA A 136 -13.22 39.85 -25.24
C ALA A 136 -14.00 40.89 -24.43
N GLY A 137 -15.31 40.98 -24.66
CA GLY A 137 -16.21 41.85 -23.90
C GLY A 137 -16.95 42.86 -24.78
N SER A 138 -17.77 43.71 -24.15
CA SER A 138 -18.62 44.67 -24.85
C SER A 138 -18.77 45.93 -24.01
N ALA A 139 -18.62 47.10 -24.63
CA ALA A 139 -18.80 48.38 -23.96
C ALA A 139 -20.17 48.47 -23.29
N GLY A 140 -20.22 49.10 -22.11
CA GLY A 140 -21.45 49.21 -21.33
C GLY A 140 -21.81 47.97 -20.51
N LYS A 141 -21.09 46.84 -20.67
CA LYS A 141 -21.40 45.57 -20.01
C LYS A 141 -20.19 45.08 -19.20
N PRO A 142 -20.20 45.24 -17.87
CA PRO A 142 -19.11 44.77 -17.02
C PRO A 142 -18.85 43.26 -17.14
N ILE A 143 -17.59 42.85 -17.10
CA ILE A 143 -17.17 41.44 -17.07
C ILE A 143 -17.55 40.85 -15.70
N GLN A 144 -18.06 39.62 -15.70
CA GLN A 144 -18.40 38.84 -14.50
C GLN A 144 -17.51 37.60 -14.37
N LEU A 145 -17.23 36.91 -15.48
CA LEU A 145 -16.33 35.76 -15.53
C LEU A 145 -15.31 35.92 -16.65
N LEU A 146 -14.10 35.42 -16.41
CA LEU A 146 -12.97 35.47 -17.35
C LEU A 146 -12.36 34.07 -17.49
N SER A 147 -12.14 33.59 -18.72
CA SER A 147 -11.53 32.28 -18.97
C SER A 147 -10.40 32.40 -19.99
N LEU A 148 -9.22 31.86 -19.65
CA LEU A 148 -8.00 31.89 -20.45
C LEU A 148 -7.42 30.48 -20.62
N TYR A 149 -6.91 30.19 -21.81
CA TYR A 149 -6.17 28.97 -22.13
C TYR A 149 -4.94 29.28 -23.00
N ALA A 150 -3.90 28.46 -22.91
CA ALA A 150 -2.75 28.52 -23.81
C ALA A 150 -2.83 27.39 -24.84
N TYR A 151 -2.35 27.66 -26.06
CA TYR A 151 -2.34 26.75 -27.19
C TYR A 151 -1.02 26.82 -27.93
N ARG A 152 -0.50 25.68 -28.39
CA ARG A 152 0.55 25.61 -29.40
C ARG A 152 0.06 26.19 -30.71
N ASN A 153 1.00 26.57 -31.56
CA ASN A 153 0.67 27.15 -32.84
C ASN A 153 -0.10 26.23 -33.81
N ASP A 154 -0.06 24.92 -33.58
CA ASP A 154 -0.82 23.89 -34.30
C ASP A 154 -2.26 23.66 -33.78
N GLY A 155 -2.68 24.41 -32.75
CA GLY A 155 -4.00 24.27 -32.14
C GLY A 155 -4.06 23.25 -30.99
N THR A 156 -2.95 22.66 -30.58
CA THR A 156 -2.88 21.79 -29.40
C THR A 156 -2.97 22.63 -28.13
N LYS A 157 -3.96 22.36 -27.27
CA LYS A 157 -4.06 23.02 -25.97
C LYS A 157 -2.88 22.66 -25.07
N LEU A 158 -2.35 23.65 -24.37
CA LEU A 158 -1.25 23.50 -23.42
C LEU A 158 -1.80 23.50 -22.00
N VAL A 159 -1.53 22.42 -21.27
CA VAL A 159 -1.77 22.29 -19.83
C VAL A 159 -0.45 22.17 -19.04
N THR A 160 0.68 22.17 -19.74
CA THR A 160 2.05 22.11 -19.23
C THR A 160 2.95 23.05 -20.05
N GLY A 161 4.10 23.45 -19.51
CA GLY A 161 5.06 24.34 -20.18
C GLY A 161 4.68 25.82 -20.19
N VAL A 162 3.49 26.17 -20.69
CA VAL A 162 2.99 27.55 -20.68
C VAL A 162 1.89 27.67 -19.63
N VAL A 163 2.19 28.38 -18.54
CA VAL A 163 1.31 28.53 -17.37
C VAL A 163 0.76 29.95 -17.33
N VAL A 164 -0.55 30.10 -17.51
CA VAL A 164 -1.27 31.37 -17.39
C VAL A 164 -1.92 31.38 -16.02
N MET A 165 -1.40 32.18 -15.10
CA MET A 165 -2.01 32.43 -13.79
C MET A 165 -2.88 33.66 -13.90
N TYR A 166 -4.16 33.54 -13.56
CA TYR A 166 -5.07 34.69 -13.56
C TYR A 166 -6.06 34.65 -12.39
N ARG A 167 -6.46 35.83 -11.91
CA ARG A 167 -7.46 35.98 -10.83
C ARG A 167 -8.25 37.26 -10.97
N ALA A 168 -9.41 37.29 -10.32
CA ALA A 168 -10.34 38.41 -10.33
C ALA A 168 -10.49 39.04 -8.94
N TYR A 169 -10.62 40.36 -8.91
CA TYR A 169 -10.98 41.13 -7.72
C TYR A 169 -12.48 41.40 -7.74
N VAL A 170 -13.19 40.80 -6.78
CA VAL A 170 -14.65 40.82 -6.69
C VAL A 170 -15.03 41.12 -5.24
N GLU A 171 -15.95 42.07 -5.03
CA GLU A 171 -16.46 42.43 -3.69
C GLU A 171 -15.36 42.75 -2.65
N GLY A 172 -14.32 43.48 -3.06
CA GLY A 172 -13.29 43.96 -2.15
C GLY A 172 -12.18 42.94 -1.82
N ARG A 173 -12.12 41.80 -2.52
CA ARG A 173 -11.07 40.80 -2.33
C ARG A 173 -10.61 40.17 -3.64
N TRP A 174 -9.35 39.73 -3.67
CA TRP A 174 -8.85 38.82 -4.68
C TRP A 174 -9.42 37.42 -4.46
N LEU A 175 -9.97 36.83 -5.51
CA LEU A 175 -10.29 35.41 -5.55
C LEU A 175 -9.02 34.58 -5.74
N PRO A 176 -9.06 33.26 -5.44
CA PRO A 176 -7.93 32.37 -5.73
C PRO A 176 -7.48 32.44 -7.19
N TRP A 177 -6.21 32.10 -7.42
CA TRP A 177 -5.66 31.94 -8.75
C TRP A 177 -6.25 30.74 -9.46
N VAL A 178 -6.62 30.93 -10.72
CA VAL A 178 -6.98 29.87 -11.65
C VAL A 178 -5.95 29.83 -12.78
N SER A 179 -5.93 28.72 -13.53
CA SER A 179 -4.97 28.55 -14.62
C SER A 179 -5.49 27.69 -15.77
N ASN A 180 -4.81 27.76 -16.90
CA ASN A 180 -4.93 26.77 -17.98
C ASN A 180 -4.15 25.48 -17.68
N ALA A 181 -3.18 25.55 -16.75
CA ALA A 181 -2.21 24.49 -16.52
C ALA A 181 -2.68 23.49 -15.46
N ASN A 182 -2.09 22.30 -15.48
CA ASN A 182 -2.35 21.30 -14.45
C ASN A 182 -1.96 21.82 -13.04
N PRO A 183 -2.60 21.30 -11.97
CA PRO A 183 -2.38 21.75 -10.60
C PRO A 183 -0.90 21.81 -10.17
N GLU A 184 -0.10 20.83 -10.58
CA GLU A 184 1.33 20.79 -10.29
C GLU A 184 2.12 21.95 -10.90
N TRP A 185 1.77 22.38 -12.12
CA TRP A 185 2.40 23.54 -12.77
C TRP A 185 1.94 24.86 -12.13
N MET A 186 0.68 24.94 -11.69
CA MET A 186 0.18 26.08 -10.91
C MET A 186 0.94 26.25 -9.60
N ARG A 187 1.09 25.16 -8.83
CA ARG A 187 1.85 25.15 -7.56
C ARG A 187 3.31 25.49 -7.79
N SER A 188 3.92 24.93 -8.84
CA SER A 188 5.31 25.21 -9.20
C SER A 188 5.53 26.70 -9.49
N VAL A 189 4.68 27.30 -10.34
CA VAL A 189 4.75 28.73 -10.67
C VAL A 189 4.47 29.60 -9.45
N GLN A 190 3.46 29.27 -8.64
CA GLN A 190 3.16 29.99 -7.41
C GLN A 190 4.38 30.04 -6.48
N ALA A 191 5.02 28.90 -6.25
CA ALA A 191 6.21 28.82 -5.40
C ALA A 191 7.42 29.53 -6.02
N LYS A 192 7.70 29.27 -7.31
CA LYS A 192 8.87 29.80 -8.02
C LYS A 192 8.87 31.33 -8.12
N TYR A 193 7.71 31.94 -8.35
CA TYR A 193 7.56 33.39 -8.52
C TYR A 193 6.94 34.08 -7.30
N ASN A 194 6.81 33.37 -6.17
CA ASN A 194 6.27 33.88 -4.91
C ASN A 194 4.91 34.59 -5.08
N LEU A 195 3.97 33.93 -5.77
CA LEU A 195 2.62 34.45 -5.97
C LEU A 195 1.81 34.31 -4.66
N ASP A 196 1.19 35.40 -4.22
CA ASP A 196 0.37 35.43 -3.02
C ASP A 196 -1.03 34.79 -3.24
N GLY A 197 -1.76 34.53 -2.17
CA GLY A 197 -3.13 34.01 -2.25
C GLY A 197 -3.22 32.49 -2.49
N LEU A 198 -4.45 31.98 -2.57
CA LEU A 198 -4.74 30.55 -2.74
C LEU A 198 -4.83 30.17 -4.23
N LEU A 199 -4.73 28.87 -4.53
CA LEU A 199 -5.01 28.31 -5.84
C LEU A 199 -6.40 27.67 -5.85
N ASP A 200 -7.15 27.88 -6.93
CA ASP A 200 -8.30 27.05 -7.31
C ASP A 200 -7.89 26.19 -8.50
N GLU A 201 -7.44 24.99 -8.18
CA GLU A 201 -6.90 23.99 -9.13
C GLU A 201 -7.98 23.33 -10.00
N LYS A 202 -9.26 23.65 -9.80
CA LYS A 202 -10.41 23.03 -10.48
C LYS A 202 -11.19 24.00 -11.36
N ALA A 203 -11.20 25.27 -11.02
CA ALA A 203 -11.94 26.27 -11.78
C ALA A 203 -11.29 26.58 -13.13
N TYR A 204 -12.12 26.71 -14.16
CA TYR A 204 -11.70 27.05 -15.53
C TYR A 204 -11.97 28.52 -15.90
N TYR A 205 -12.39 29.32 -14.91
CA TYR A 205 -12.61 30.75 -15.03
C TYR A 205 -12.35 31.47 -13.69
N ALA A 206 -12.03 32.76 -13.76
CA ALA A 206 -11.98 33.65 -12.62
C ALA A 206 -13.26 34.50 -12.54
N GLY A 207 -13.80 34.70 -11.35
CA GLY A 207 -14.99 35.51 -11.10
C GLY A 207 -16.05 34.79 -10.29
N ILE A 208 -17.14 35.49 -9.96
CA ILE A 208 -18.34 34.93 -9.34
C ILE A 208 -19.50 35.23 -10.27
N ASP A 209 -20.25 34.21 -10.65
CA ASP A 209 -21.38 34.39 -11.56
C ASP A 209 -22.41 35.37 -10.98
N GLY A 210 -22.91 36.27 -11.82
CA GLY A 210 -23.77 37.38 -11.41
C GLY A 210 -23.09 38.54 -10.67
N LYS A 211 -21.76 38.50 -10.44
CA LYS A 211 -21.00 39.59 -9.79
C LYS A 211 -20.00 40.20 -10.76
N ASN A 212 -19.96 41.53 -10.78
CA ASN A 212 -19.05 42.25 -11.67
C ASN A 212 -17.62 42.22 -11.12
N ILE A 213 -16.66 41.98 -12.00
CA ILE A 213 -15.22 42.04 -11.71
C ILE A 213 -14.79 43.52 -11.67
N SER A 214 -14.14 43.90 -10.57
CA SER A 214 -13.63 45.26 -10.35
C SER A 214 -12.12 45.38 -10.57
N GLY A 215 -11.43 44.25 -10.74
CA GLY A 215 -10.01 44.18 -11.03
C GLY A 215 -9.58 42.81 -11.52
N ILE A 216 -8.47 42.75 -12.25
CA ILE A 216 -7.92 41.52 -12.82
C ILE A 216 -6.42 41.50 -12.66
N GLU A 217 -5.87 40.30 -12.52
CA GLU A 217 -4.45 40.04 -12.61
C GLU A 217 -4.23 38.87 -13.57
N VAL A 218 -3.31 39.05 -14.54
CA VAL A 218 -2.99 38.05 -15.56
C VAL A 218 -1.47 37.97 -15.70
N ARG A 219 -0.90 36.78 -15.51
CA ARG A 219 0.54 36.52 -15.60
C ARG A 219 0.78 35.26 -16.42
N ILE A 220 1.73 35.30 -17.35
CA ILE A 220 2.07 34.17 -18.22
C ILE A 220 3.50 33.76 -17.93
N PHE A 221 3.74 32.46 -17.74
CA PHE A 221 5.04 31.89 -17.43
C PHE A 221 5.40 30.84 -18.47
N GLU A 222 6.60 30.97 -19.02
CA GLU A 222 7.24 29.98 -19.88
C GLU A 222 8.13 29.10 -19.03
N GLU A 223 7.66 27.92 -18.68
CA GLU A 223 8.37 26.99 -17.83
C GLU A 223 9.11 25.95 -18.68
N ASN A 224 10.44 25.92 -18.54
CA ASN A 224 11.28 24.95 -19.21
C ASN A 224 11.40 23.71 -18.34
N ASN A 225 10.92 22.58 -18.86
CA ASN A 225 10.69 21.31 -18.17
C ASN A 225 11.95 20.67 -17.50
N ALA A 226 13.07 21.37 -17.41
CA ALA A 226 14.32 20.86 -16.88
C ALA A 226 14.38 20.74 -15.34
N ASN A 227 13.48 21.41 -14.60
CA ASN A 227 13.60 21.55 -13.13
C ASN A 227 12.25 21.56 -12.36
N ILE A 228 11.16 20.95 -12.87
CA ILE A 228 9.91 20.84 -12.10
C ILE A 228 9.79 19.44 -11.48
N PRO A 229 10.10 19.28 -10.18
CA PRO A 229 10.10 17.97 -9.48
C PRO A 229 8.72 17.30 -9.36
N ASP A 230 7.63 17.97 -9.74
CA ASP A 230 6.24 17.52 -9.49
C ASP A 230 5.39 17.27 -10.74
N THR A 231 5.95 17.22 -11.95
CA THR A 231 5.21 16.70 -13.12
C THR A 231 5.17 15.17 -13.06
N PRO A 232 4.06 14.48 -13.40
CA PRO A 232 4.08 13.03 -13.57
C PRO A 232 5.13 12.65 -14.63
N GLN A 233 6.29 12.15 -14.19
CA GLN A 233 7.34 11.67 -15.09
C GLN A 233 7.01 10.24 -15.49
N THR A 234 7.05 9.94 -16.78
CA THR A 234 7.10 8.55 -17.24
C THR A 234 8.57 8.11 -17.17
N PRO A 235 8.90 7.05 -16.42
CA PRO A 235 10.27 6.57 -16.31
C PRO A 235 10.86 6.28 -17.68
N THR A 236 12.10 6.74 -17.91
CA THR A 236 12.81 6.54 -19.17
C THR A 236 13.78 5.36 -19.09
N GLY A 237 13.87 4.59 -20.16
CA GLY A 237 14.85 3.50 -20.28
C GLY A 237 14.80 2.45 -19.16
N LYS A 238 15.97 2.03 -18.65
CA LYS A 238 16.04 1.03 -17.58
C LYS A 238 15.60 1.70 -16.27
N HIS A 239 14.50 1.20 -15.72
CA HIS A 239 13.94 1.75 -14.50
C HIS A 239 13.51 0.66 -13.52
N LYS A 240 13.47 1.04 -12.25
CA LYS A 240 12.84 0.31 -11.14
C LYS A 240 12.24 1.35 -10.21
N ILE A 241 10.99 1.11 -9.80
CA ILE A 241 10.30 1.90 -8.79
C ILE A 241 9.72 0.93 -7.77
N ILE A 242 9.97 1.23 -6.50
CA ILE A 242 9.41 0.55 -5.34
C ILE A 242 8.20 1.36 -4.89
N ASP A 243 7.05 0.70 -4.77
CA ASP A 243 5.81 1.32 -4.27
C ASP A 243 5.81 1.36 -2.73
N ALA A 244 6.71 2.16 -2.17
CA ALA A 244 6.81 2.36 -0.72
C ALA A 244 5.76 3.38 -0.24
N PRO A 245 5.15 3.19 0.95
CA PRO A 245 4.23 4.15 1.53
C PRO A 245 4.82 5.57 1.61
N PHE A 246 4.01 6.56 1.26
CA PHE A 246 4.41 7.96 1.31
C PHE A 246 3.88 8.65 2.56
N ILE A 247 4.77 9.41 3.21
CA ILE A 247 4.44 10.24 4.35
C ILE A 247 5.09 11.61 4.13
N SER A 248 4.28 12.67 4.10
CA SER A 248 4.80 14.04 4.16
C SER A 248 5.15 14.39 5.61
N GLN A 249 6.25 15.10 5.81
CA GLN A 249 6.64 15.62 7.12
C GLN A 249 5.79 16.83 7.51
N MET A 250 5.14 17.50 6.56
CA MET A 250 4.38 18.71 6.83
C MET A 250 2.90 18.41 7.15
N PRO A 251 2.29 19.15 8.09
CA PRO A 251 2.87 20.19 8.95
C PRO A 251 3.48 19.67 10.27
N ASP A 252 3.30 18.40 10.60
CA ASP A 252 3.48 17.87 11.96
C ASP A 252 4.94 17.68 12.40
N TYR A 253 5.85 17.48 11.44
CA TYR A 253 7.27 17.17 11.65
C TYR A 253 8.16 18.06 10.76
N PRO A 254 8.12 19.39 10.91
CA PRO A 254 8.80 20.34 10.03
C PRO A 254 10.32 20.15 9.91
N THR A 255 10.96 19.49 10.88
CA THR A 255 12.39 19.14 10.85
C THR A 255 12.63 17.62 10.98
N GLY A 256 11.62 16.79 10.67
CA GLY A 256 11.66 15.36 10.93
C GLY A 256 11.98 14.46 9.75
N CYS A 257 12.67 14.96 8.72
CA CYS A 257 12.89 14.25 7.46
C CYS A 257 13.48 12.84 7.65
N GLU A 258 14.43 12.66 8.58
CA GLU A 258 15.08 11.39 8.89
C GLU A 258 14.12 10.41 9.56
N SER A 259 13.28 10.91 10.47
CA SER A 259 12.26 10.07 11.13
C SER A 259 11.17 9.64 10.15
N VAL A 260 10.74 10.55 9.26
CA VAL A 260 9.71 10.28 8.26
C VAL A 260 10.22 9.29 7.21
N ALA A 261 11.43 9.51 6.65
CA ALA A 261 12.06 8.58 5.72
C ALA A 261 12.27 7.19 6.33
N THR A 262 12.69 7.14 7.60
CA THR A 262 12.84 5.87 8.33
C THR A 262 11.52 5.13 8.50
N VAL A 263 10.44 5.85 8.82
CA VAL A 263 9.11 5.23 8.98
C VAL A 263 8.54 4.75 7.64
N MET A 264 8.75 5.49 6.55
CA MET A 264 8.39 4.99 5.21
C MET A 264 9.11 3.68 4.88
N ALA A 265 10.41 3.58 5.18
CA ALA A 265 11.18 2.34 5.00
C ALA A 265 10.69 1.18 5.90
N LEU A 266 10.36 1.46 7.17
CA LEU A 266 9.80 0.47 8.10
C LEU A 266 8.45 -0.05 7.61
N GLN A 267 7.56 0.84 7.16
CA GLN A 267 6.24 0.45 6.67
C GLN A 267 6.34 -0.37 5.37
N HIS A 268 7.25 -0.01 4.46
CA HIS A 268 7.55 -0.83 3.28
C HIS A 268 8.02 -2.23 3.66
N ALA A 269 8.86 -2.34 4.70
CA ALA A 269 9.33 -3.62 5.21
C ALA A 269 8.27 -4.43 5.98
N GLY A 270 7.01 -3.98 6.07
CA GLY A 270 5.94 -4.64 6.83
C GLY A 270 5.91 -4.30 8.33
N VAL A 271 6.76 -3.38 8.79
CA VAL A 271 6.83 -2.97 10.21
C VAL A 271 5.96 -1.74 10.45
N HIS A 272 4.74 -1.96 10.96
CA HIS A 272 3.79 -0.88 11.23
C HIS A 272 4.24 0.02 12.40
N LYS A 273 4.84 1.17 12.08
CA LYS A 273 5.17 2.25 13.01
C LYS A 273 4.63 3.58 12.51
N THR A 274 4.30 4.48 13.44
CA THR A 274 3.98 5.88 13.13
C THR A 274 5.20 6.76 13.39
N VAL A 275 5.31 7.89 12.68
CA VAL A 275 6.38 8.88 12.87
C VAL A 275 6.45 9.34 14.34
N LEU A 276 5.29 9.66 14.93
CA LEU A 276 5.20 10.04 16.34
C LEU A 276 5.73 8.95 17.28
N SER A 277 5.36 7.68 17.07
CA SER A 277 5.85 6.57 17.89
C SER A 277 7.37 6.40 17.76
N PHE A 278 7.90 6.59 16.55
CA PHE A 278 9.33 6.47 16.30
C PHE A 278 10.13 7.56 17.03
N ILE A 279 9.70 8.82 16.91
CA ILE A 279 10.32 9.96 17.57
C ILE A 279 10.30 9.81 19.10
N ASN A 280 9.17 9.40 19.67
CA ASN A 280 9.01 9.34 21.12
C ASN A 280 9.77 8.17 21.75
N SER A 281 9.78 7.00 21.09
CA SER A 281 10.27 5.76 21.71
C SER A 281 11.72 5.43 21.34
N TYR A 282 12.20 5.84 20.16
CA TYR A 282 13.47 5.36 19.62
C TYR A 282 14.48 6.46 19.31
N LEU A 283 14.04 7.63 18.85
CA LEU A 283 14.95 8.72 18.49
C LEU A 283 15.58 9.38 19.72
N TYR A 284 16.91 9.32 19.81
CA TYR A 284 17.66 10.02 20.85
C TYR A 284 17.89 11.48 20.45
N ARG A 285 17.42 12.41 21.28
CA ARG A 285 17.38 13.84 21.00
C ARG A 285 18.11 14.65 22.07
N THR A 286 18.76 15.73 21.67
CA THR A 286 19.45 16.69 22.56
C THR A 286 19.33 18.10 21.98
N SER A 287 19.22 19.13 22.82
CA SER A 287 19.36 20.52 22.38
C SER A 287 20.81 20.84 22.00
N LEU A 288 21.04 21.98 21.34
CA LEU A 288 22.39 22.54 21.18
C LEU A 288 23.11 22.71 22.54
N PRO A 289 24.43 22.44 22.64
CA PRO A 289 25.27 21.82 21.61
C PRO A 289 25.08 20.28 21.54
N PHE A 290 25.17 19.70 20.35
CA PHE A 290 25.05 18.25 20.11
C PHE A 290 26.08 17.73 19.08
N ASP A 291 26.29 16.42 18.93
CA ASP A 291 26.98 15.87 17.75
C ASP A 291 25.94 15.16 16.89
N PRO A 292 25.79 15.52 15.60
CA PRO A 292 24.78 14.92 14.72
C PRO A 292 24.99 13.41 14.50
N ASN A 293 26.17 12.87 14.82
CA ASN A 293 26.44 11.43 14.81
C ASN A 293 26.01 10.71 16.10
N ILE A 294 25.59 11.44 17.14
CA ILE A 294 25.27 10.89 18.47
C ILE A 294 23.78 11.06 18.79
N SER A 295 23.19 12.20 18.42
CA SER A 295 21.81 12.55 18.71
C SER A 295 21.21 13.45 17.63
N PHE A 296 19.88 13.48 17.59
CA PHE A 296 19.12 14.47 16.84
C PHE A 296 19.13 15.81 17.58
N GLY A 297 19.48 16.88 16.86
CA GLY A 297 19.57 18.24 17.40
C GLY A 297 18.20 18.92 17.48
N GLY A 298 17.64 19.02 18.68
CA GLY A 298 16.33 19.63 18.93
C GLY A 298 15.18 18.63 18.92
N ASP A 299 14.03 19.04 18.38
CA ASP A 299 12.82 18.22 18.27
C ASP A 299 12.30 18.26 16.83
N PRO A 300 12.10 17.10 16.17
CA PRO A 300 11.55 17.02 14.80
C PRO A 300 10.25 17.79 14.55
N ARG A 301 9.50 18.09 15.63
CA ARG A 301 8.21 18.81 15.61
C ARG A 301 8.37 20.33 15.71
N ASP A 302 9.58 20.85 15.93
CA ASP A 302 9.86 22.28 16.06
C ASP A 302 10.38 22.87 14.74
N THR A 303 9.98 24.11 14.46
CA THR A 303 10.38 24.91 13.29
C THR A 303 11.55 25.86 13.59
N ARG A 304 11.88 26.14 14.86
CA ARG A 304 12.77 27.24 15.24
C ARG A 304 14.08 26.81 15.89
N ASN A 305 14.06 25.77 16.73
CA ASN A 305 15.24 25.34 17.49
C ASN A 305 15.58 23.87 17.22
N SER A 306 15.53 23.48 15.95
CA SER A 306 15.77 22.11 15.51
C SER A 306 16.66 22.09 14.27
N TYR A 307 17.51 21.08 14.21
CA TYR A 307 18.42 20.79 13.12
C TYR A 307 18.02 19.44 12.52
N GLY A 308 18.85 18.42 12.74
CA GLY A 308 18.68 17.06 12.26
C GLY A 308 19.68 16.12 12.95
N CYS A 309 19.95 15.00 12.32
CA CYS A 309 20.94 14.00 12.69
C CYS A 309 21.53 13.32 11.46
N TYR A 310 22.65 12.63 11.65
CA TYR A 310 23.29 11.80 10.64
C TYR A 310 22.99 10.32 10.85
N SER A 311 23.36 9.52 9.85
CA SER A 311 23.03 8.09 9.74
C SER A 311 23.28 7.23 10.99
N PRO A 312 24.33 7.44 11.84
CA PRO A 312 24.50 6.62 13.04
C PRO A 312 23.35 6.73 14.04
N VAL A 313 22.68 7.90 14.12
CA VAL A 313 21.58 8.15 15.07
C VAL A 313 20.35 7.35 14.67
N ILE A 314 20.02 7.34 13.37
CA ILE A 314 18.91 6.54 12.83
C ILE A 314 19.20 5.05 12.94
N LYS A 315 20.43 4.61 12.63
CA LYS A 315 20.82 3.22 12.83
C LYS A 315 20.64 2.78 14.28
N LYS A 316 21.06 3.61 15.25
CA LYS A 316 20.89 3.32 16.69
C LYS A 316 19.41 3.30 17.10
N ALA A 317 18.58 4.18 16.54
CA ALA A 317 17.15 4.18 16.78
C ALA A 317 16.48 2.91 16.23
N LEU A 318 16.87 2.46 15.03
CA LEU A 318 16.41 1.21 14.42
C LEU A 318 16.86 -0.02 15.22
N ASP A 319 18.13 -0.09 15.64
CA ASP A 319 18.63 -1.17 16.49
C ASP A 319 17.80 -1.30 17.78
N LYS A 320 17.42 -0.17 18.38
CA LYS A 320 16.53 -0.14 19.56
C LYS A 320 15.11 -0.58 19.20
N CYS A 321 14.59 -0.17 18.05
CA CYS A 321 13.27 -0.58 17.55
C CYS A 321 13.19 -2.10 17.38
N PHE A 322 14.24 -2.73 16.84
CA PHE A 322 14.32 -4.16 16.58
C PHE A 322 14.65 -5.01 17.82
N GLN A 323 14.61 -4.46 19.04
CA GLN A 323 14.72 -5.27 20.25
C GLN A 323 13.43 -6.02 20.60
N SER A 324 12.29 -5.63 20.00
CA SER A 324 11.01 -6.32 20.22
C SER A 324 11.04 -7.73 19.62
N PRO A 325 10.62 -8.79 20.35
CA PRO A 325 10.69 -10.17 19.87
C PRO A 325 10.00 -10.41 18.51
N GLU A 326 8.95 -9.65 18.23
CA GLU A 326 8.11 -9.77 17.03
C GLU A 326 8.81 -9.27 15.76
N ILE A 327 9.87 -8.46 15.87
CA ILE A 327 10.57 -7.84 14.74
C ILE A 327 12.10 -7.90 14.86
N SER A 328 12.64 -8.71 15.77
CA SER A 328 14.09 -8.73 16.05
C SER A 328 14.96 -9.36 14.96
N PHE A 329 14.32 -9.99 13.98
CA PHE A 329 14.94 -10.54 12.78
C PHE A 329 15.19 -9.45 11.72
N TYR A 330 14.69 -8.23 11.90
CA TYR A 330 15.16 -7.09 11.10
C TYR A 330 16.47 -6.55 11.62
N LYS A 331 17.32 -6.08 10.70
CA LYS A 331 18.59 -5.43 10.99
C LYS A 331 18.68 -4.11 10.22
N ALA A 332 19.35 -3.14 10.81
CA ALA A 332 19.73 -1.90 10.14
C ALA A 332 21.22 -1.90 9.81
N VAL A 333 21.58 -1.46 8.61
CA VAL A 333 22.97 -1.31 8.18
C VAL A 333 23.22 0.13 7.78
N GLU A 334 24.22 0.74 8.40
CA GLU A 334 24.76 2.02 7.99
C GLU A 334 25.74 1.80 6.82
N LEU A 335 25.54 2.53 5.73
CA LEU A 335 26.35 2.51 4.52
C LEU A 335 27.05 3.85 4.37
N LYS A 336 28.36 3.82 4.08
CA LYS A 336 29.17 5.03 3.85
C LYS A 336 29.95 4.90 2.56
N ASN A 337 29.99 5.98 1.79
CA ASN A 337 30.74 6.08 0.54
C ASN A 337 30.38 5.00 -0.49
N VAL A 338 29.14 4.51 -0.47
CA VAL A 338 28.61 3.59 -1.49
C VAL A 338 28.06 4.41 -2.64
N SER A 339 28.37 4.05 -3.88
CA SER A 339 27.86 4.79 -5.05
C SER A 339 26.34 4.61 -5.18
N LEU A 340 25.64 5.61 -5.73
CA LEU A 340 24.18 5.51 -5.95
C LEU A 340 23.83 4.38 -6.92
N GLN A 341 24.70 4.09 -7.89
CA GLN A 341 24.53 2.95 -8.80
C GLN A 341 24.60 1.62 -8.04
N GLN A 342 25.53 1.50 -7.09
CA GLN A 342 25.62 0.31 -6.24
C GLN A 342 24.43 0.23 -5.28
N LEU A 343 23.96 1.35 -4.71
CA LEU A 343 22.73 1.36 -3.91
C LEU A 343 21.53 0.86 -4.73
N CYS A 344 21.47 1.23 -6.01
CA CYS A 344 20.43 0.74 -6.91
C CYS A 344 20.54 -0.77 -7.18
N SER A 345 21.72 -1.28 -7.55
CA SER A 345 21.90 -2.71 -7.85
C SER A 345 21.77 -3.62 -6.64
N ASP A 346 22.27 -3.17 -5.49
CA ASP A 346 22.38 -4.02 -4.30
C ASP A 346 21.07 -4.03 -3.49
N TYR A 347 20.25 -2.98 -3.58
CA TYR A 347 19.05 -2.78 -2.77
C TYR A 347 17.79 -2.47 -3.59
N ILE A 348 17.78 -1.42 -4.42
CA ILE A 348 16.56 -0.99 -5.13
C ILE A 348 16.05 -2.09 -6.09
N ASP A 349 16.97 -2.72 -6.85
CA ASP A 349 16.65 -3.85 -7.74
C ASP A 349 16.12 -5.08 -6.96
N LYS A 350 16.33 -5.14 -5.65
CA LYS A 350 15.85 -6.18 -4.73
C LYS A 350 14.67 -5.73 -3.86
N ASP A 351 14.01 -4.64 -4.24
CA ASP A 351 12.84 -4.10 -3.55
C ASP A 351 13.10 -3.58 -2.12
N ILE A 352 14.35 -3.19 -1.84
CA ILE A 352 14.76 -2.59 -0.56
C ILE A 352 15.01 -1.09 -0.77
N PRO A 353 14.13 -0.21 -0.27
CA PRO A 353 14.34 1.24 -0.38
C PRO A 353 15.46 1.70 0.57
N VAL A 354 16.11 2.81 0.24
CA VAL A 354 17.31 3.28 0.95
C VAL A 354 17.04 4.63 1.62
N ILE A 355 17.21 4.70 2.95
CA ILE A 355 17.15 5.95 3.71
C ILE A 355 18.45 6.71 3.44
N MET A 356 18.38 7.91 2.88
CA MET A 356 19.54 8.57 2.26
C MET A 356 19.65 10.04 2.65
N TRP A 357 20.85 10.46 3.03
CA TRP A 357 21.16 11.86 3.34
C TRP A 357 21.63 12.61 2.09
N ALA A 358 21.00 13.75 1.81
CA ALA A 358 21.35 14.65 0.71
C ALA A 358 20.99 16.08 1.10
N THR A 359 20.98 17.01 0.16
CA THR A 359 20.59 18.39 0.42
C THR A 359 19.14 18.66 0.01
N ILE A 360 18.49 19.64 0.66
CA ILE A 360 17.14 20.08 0.30
C ILE A 360 17.10 20.48 -1.18
N ASP A 361 16.13 19.93 -1.93
CA ASP A 361 15.96 20.08 -3.38
C ASP A 361 17.23 19.74 -4.20
N MET A 362 18.15 18.94 -3.66
CA MET A 362 19.47 18.65 -4.25
C MET A 362 20.32 19.91 -4.53
N LYS A 363 20.12 20.98 -3.75
CA LYS A 363 20.89 22.23 -3.88
C LYS A 363 22.36 22.05 -3.46
N PRO A 364 23.28 22.90 -3.95
CA PRO A 364 24.66 22.86 -3.48
C PRO A 364 24.77 22.98 -1.96
N TRP A 365 25.59 22.11 -1.36
CA TRP A 365 25.87 22.15 0.07
C TRP A 365 26.79 23.32 0.44
N TYR A 366 26.72 23.77 1.69
CA TYR A 366 27.58 24.80 2.26
C TYR A 366 27.80 24.58 3.76
N ASN A 367 28.85 25.20 4.31
CA ASN A 367 29.10 25.20 5.75
C ASN A 367 28.10 26.13 6.45
N GLY A 368 27.20 25.56 7.23
CA GLY A 368 26.25 26.30 8.07
C GLY A 368 26.85 26.66 9.43
N ASP A 369 25.99 26.62 10.45
CA ASP A 369 26.37 26.85 11.84
C ASP A 369 27.49 25.92 12.31
N HIS A 370 28.20 26.35 13.34
CA HIS A 370 29.20 25.54 14.01
C HIS A 370 29.16 25.77 15.51
N TRP A 371 29.48 24.73 16.27
CA TRP A 371 29.55 24.78 17.72
C TRP A 371 30.56 23.75 18.23
N TYR A 372 30.84 23.76 19.53
CA TYR A 372 31.72 22.78 20.16
C TYR A 372 30.90 21.79 20.97
N TYR A 373 31.19 20.51 20.81
CA TYR A 373 30.61 19.42 21.60
C TYR A 373 31.74 18.54 22.12
N ASN A 374 31.88 18.41 23.44
CA ASN A 374 32.97 17.69 24.10
C ASN A 374 34.38 18.05 23.57
N GLY A 375 34.62 19.33 23.30
CA GLY A 375 35.90 19.83 22.77
C GLY A 375 36.12 19.63 21.27
N LYS A 376 35.25 18.91 20.56
CA LYS A 376 35.26 18.77 19.09
C LYS A 376 34.46 19.90 18.44
N LYS A 377 35.03 20.57 17.44
CA LYS A 377 34.28 21.51 16.59
C LYS A 377 33.35 20.70 15.67
N ILE A 378 32.06 20.93 15.79
CA ILE A 378 31.03 20.42 14.90
C ILE A 378 30.75 21.48 13.85
N GLN A 379 30.87 21.11 12.58
CA GLN A 379 30.46 21.93 11.44
C GLN A 379 29.17 21.32 10.88
N TRP A 380 28.07 22.06 10.95
CA TRP A 380 26.82 21.66 10.31
C TRP A 380 26.94 21.91 8.80
N ILE A 381 26.51 20.93 8.00
CA ILE A 381 26.41 21.07 6.55
C ILE A 381 24.97 21.38 6.22
N ALA A 382 24.73 22.43 5.43
CA ALA A 382 23.39 22.86 5.05
C ALA A 382 23.27 22.94 3.51
N PRO A 383 22.06 22.85 2.94
CA PRO A 383 20.79 22.56 3.62
C PRO A 383 20.59 21.05 3.77
N GLU A 384 20.80 20.51 4.97
CA GLU A 384 20.70 19.07 5.25
C GLU A 384 19.28 18.54 5.00
N HIS A 385 19.18 17.32 4.48
CA HIS A 385 17.92 16.63 4.25
C HIS A 385 18.10 15.11 4.25
N CYS A 386 17.03 14.39 4.53
CA CYS A 386 16.97 12.94 4.46
C CYS A 386 15.71 12.47 3.73
N LEU A 387 15.90 11.58 2.76
CA LEU A 387 14.87 11.12 1.83
C LEU A 387 14.88 9.60 1.75
N LEU A 388 13.80 9.02 1.20
CA LEU A 388 13.77 7.60 0.88
C LEU A 388 13.98 7.40 -0.63
N LEU A 389 15.12 6.85 -1.02
CA LEU A 389 15.37 6.42 -2.40
C LEU A 389 14.50 5.18 -2.69
N VAL A 390 13.62 5.29 -3.68
CA VAL A 390 12.65 4.25 -4.05
C VAL A 390 12.80 3.80 -5.50
N GLY A 391 13.64 4.45 -6.29
CA GLY A 391 13.78 4.08 -7.68
C GLY A 391 14.85 4.84 -8.45
N TYR A 392 14.95 4.49 -9.72
CA TYR A 392 15.76 5.19 -10.70
C TYR A 392 15.16 4.96 -12.09
N ASP A 393 15.54 5.84 -13.01
CA ASP A 393 15.40 5.64 -14.45
C ASP A 393 16.74 5.99 -15.13
N ASP A 394 16.79 6.15 -16.45
CA ASP A 394 18.06 6.48 -17.13
C ASP A 394 18.64 7.84 -16.69
N GLU A 395 17.80 8.83 -16.38
CA GLU A 395 18.19 10.23 -16.14
C GLU A 395 18.10 10.66 -14.65
N HIS A 396 17.31 9.94 -13.85
CA HIS A 396 16.89 10.35 -12.52
C HIS A 396 17.09 9.25 -11.47
N TYR A 397 17.25 9.69 -10.23
CA TYR A 397 16.91 8.90 -9.05
C TYR A 397 15.55 9.39 -8.52
N ILE A 398 14.77 8.46 -8.00
CA ILE A 398 13.36 8.67 -7.64
C ILE A 398 13.23 8.49 -6.13
N PHE A 399 12.64 9.48 -5.47
CA PHE A 399 12.53 9.53 -4.02
C PHE A 399 11.09 9.68 -3.56
N ASN A 400 10.78 9.05 -2.43
CA ASN A 400 9.73 9.57 -1.57
C ASN A 400 10.38 10.65 -0.70
N ASP A 401 10.21 11.90 -1.11
CA ASP A 401 10.75 13.08 -0.43
C ASP A 401 9.78 13.58 0.66
N PRO A 402 10.14 13.51 1.95
CA PRO A 402 9.26 13.94 3.04
C PRO A 402 8.79 15.40 2.97
N LEU A 403 9.52 16.28 2.27
CA LEU A 403 9.12 17.69 2.11
C LEU A 403 8.08 17.92 1.01
N LYS A 404 7.77 16.91 0.19
CA LYS A 404 6.78 17.01 -0.88
C LYS A 404 5.40 16.57 -0.39
N SER A 405 4.39 16.78 -1.22
CA SER A 405 2.99 16.42 -0.92
C SER A 405 2.55 15.08 -1.53
N LYS A 406 3.41 14.45 -2.34
CA LYS A 406 3.13 13.19 -3.05
C LYS A 406 4.40 12.34 -3.23
N PRO A 407 4.27 11.01 -3.44
CA PRO A 407 5.41 10.13 -3.73
C PRO A 407 6.08 10.42 -5.07
N PHE A 408 7.23 9.76 -5.27
CA PHE A 408 7.95 9.68 -6.53
C PHE A 408 8.40 11.05 -7.07
N THR A 409 9.21 11.74 -6.29
CA THR A 409 9.94 12.93 -6.72
C THR A 409 11.16 12.54 -7.54
N TYR A 410 11.29 13.09 -8.73
CA TYR A 410 12.39 12.78 -9.66
C TYR A 410 13.47 13.85 -9.55
N TYR A 411 14.70 13.42 -9.27
CA TYR A 411 15.87 14.29 -9.23
C TYR A 411 16.94 13.77 -10.20
N LYS A 412 17.53 14.66 -10.99
CA LYS A 412 18.57 14.31 -11.97
C LYS A 412 19.75 13.64 -11.28
N LYS A 413 20.26 12.54 -11.85
CA LYS A 413 21.35 11.76 -11.27
C LYS A 413 22.54 12.61 -10.82
N ALA A 414 23.00 13.52 -11.69
CA ALA A 414 24.13 14.40 -11.39
C ALA A 414 23.90 15.32 -10.18
N ALA A 415 22.67 15.82 -9.98
CA ALA A 415 22.34 16.68 -8.84
C ALA A 415 22.32 15.87 -7.54
N VAL A 416 21.74 14.67 -7.58
CA VAL A 416 21.69 13.76 -6.42
C VAL A 416 23.09 13.31 -6.04
N GLU A 417 23.95 12.98 -7.00
CA GLU A 417 25.34 12.58 -6.76
C GLU A 417 26.13 13.68 -6.02
N GLN A 418 25.97 14.95 -6.41
CA GLN A 418 26.61 16.08 -5.75
C GLN A 418 26.05 16.33 -4.34
N ALA A 419 24.74 16.27 -4.19
CA ALA A 419 24.04 16.48 -2.92
C ALA A 419 24.39 15.38 -1.89
N TYR A 420 24.36 14.13 -2.32
CA TYR A 420 24.73 12.94 -1.54
C TYR A 420 26.20 12.97 -1.10
N ALA A 421 27.11 13.33 -2.01
CA ALA A 421 28.52 13.51 -1.69
C ALA A 421 28.74 14.62 -0.65
N GLY A 422 28.00 15.73 -0.76
CA GLY A 422 28.03 16.85 0.20
C GLY A 422 27.67 16.47 1.63
N LEU A 423 26.80 15.47 1.79
CA LEU A 423 26.41 14.92 3.10
C LEU A 423 27.14 13.62 3.45
N PHE A 424 28.39 13.50 3.02
CA PHE A 424 29.30 12.41 3.38
C PHE A 424 28.87 11.03 2.87
N SER A 425 28.04 10.98 1.82
CA SER A 425 27.60 9.72 1.17
C SER A 425 27.07 8.70 2.17
N GLN A 426 26.09 9.13 2.98
CA GLN A 426 25.53 8.35 4.08
C GLN A 426 24.17 7.78 3.72
N ALA A 427 23.96 6.50 4.02
CA ALA A 427 22.68 5.84 3.85
C ALA A 427 22.44 4.79 4.94
N VAL A 428 21.18 4.43 5.14
CA VAL A 428 20.77 3.32 5.99
C VAL A 428 19.79 2.44 5.22
N ILE A 429 19.98 1.13 5.29
CA ILE A 429 19.03 0.15 4.79
C ILE A 429 18.48 -0.68 5.95
N ILE A 430 17.24 -1.15 5.77
CA ILE A 430 16.60 -2.13 6.64
C ILE A 430 16.48 -3.41 5.82
N TYR A 431 16.92 -4.52 6.36
CA TYR A 431 16.71 -5.82 5.74
C TYR A 431 16.26 -6.84 6.77
N MET A 432 15.56 -7.86 6.29
CA MET A 432 15.15 -9.00 7.10
C MET A 432 16.22 -10.09 7.04
N ASP A 433 16.73 -10.52 8.19
CA ASP A 433 17.47 -11.78 8.28
C ASP A 433 16.47 -12.93 8.11
N ARG A 434 16.37 -13.42 6.88
CA ARG A 434 15.39 -14.44 6.50
C ARG A 434 15.54 -15.73 7.31
N LYS A 435 16.77 -16.11 7.70
CA LYS A 435 17.02 -17.30 8.52
C LYS A 435 16.49 -17.12 9.93
N GLU A 436 16.75 -15.96 10.54
CA GLU A 436 16.22 -15.63 11.87
C GLU A 436 14.68 -15.51 11.84
N ALA A 437 14.12 -14.92 10.78
CA ALA A 437 12.68 -14.77 10.59
C ALA A 437 11.97 -16.13 10.49
N ILE A 438 12.43 -17.02 9.60
CA ILE A 438 11.89 -18.38 9.45
C ILE A 438 11.94 -19.12 10.80
N SER A 439 13.10 -19.10 11.47
CA SER A 439 13.28 -19.77 12.77
C SER A 439 12.27 -19.29 13.82
N LYS A 440 12.05 -17.98 13.94
CA LYS A 440 11.12 -17.42 14.92
C LYS A 440 9.67 -17.64 14.58
N VAL A 441 9.26 -17.39 13.34
CA VAL A 441 7.86 -17.57 12.90
C VAL A 441 7.46 -19.04 13.01
N CYS A 442 8.27 -19.95 12.47
CA CYS A 442 8.04 -21.39 12.59
C CYS A 442 8.09 -21.84 14.05
N GLY A 443 9.02 -21.31 14.85
CA GLY A 443 9.12 -21.59 16.28
C GLY A 443 7.89 -21.14 17.08
N MET A 444 7.31 -19.98 16.78
CA MET A 444 6.06 -19.51 17.40
C MET A 444 4.87 -20.38 16.99
N LYS A 445 4.74 -20.73 15.70
CA LYS A 445 3.69 -21.65 15.23
C LYS A 445 3.81 -23.02 15.93
N ALA A 446 5.01 -23.58 16.02
CA ALA A 446 5.27 -24.83 16.73
C ALA A 446 4.87 -24.73 18.21
N LYS A 447 5.24 -23.66 18.91
CA LYS A 447 4.87 -23.44 20.32
C LYS A 447 3.35 -23.34 20.51
N ASN A 448 2.66 -22.63 19.62
CA ASN A 448 1.20 -22.52 19.69
C ASN A 448 0.54 -23.90 19.53
N ILE A 449 0.95 -24.67 18.52
CA ILE A 449 0.49 -26.05 18.31
C ILE A 449 0.74 -26.88 19.58
N LEU A 450 1.96 -26.88 20.10
CA LEU A 450 2.32 -27.64 21.31
C LEU A 450 1.52 -27.21 22.55
N SER A 451 1.28 -25.92 22.74
CA SER A 451 0.51 -25.40 23.87
C SER A 451 -0.94 -25.92 23.85
N THR A 452 -1.55 -26.02 22.68
CA THR A 452 -2.88 -26.59 22.50
C THR A 452 -2.89 -28.08 22.85
N PHE A 453 -1.91 -28.85 22.37
CA PHE A 453 -1.74 -30.25 22.76
C PHE A 453 -1.56 -30.42 24.28
N SER A 454 -0.81 -29.53 24.93
CA SER A 454 -0.58 -29.56 26.39
C SER A 454 -1.86 -29.27 27.19
N MET A 455 -2.65 -28.27 26.79
CA MET A 455 -3.93 -27.94 27.46
C MET A 455 -4.92 -29.11 27.38
N ILE A 456 -4.94 -29.81 26.24
CA ILE A 456 -5.79 -30.99 26.05
C ILE A 456 -5.34 -32.14 26.97
N ASN A 457 -4.04 -32.34 27.14
CA ASN A 457 -3.50 -33.35 28.05
C ASN A 457 -3.89 -33.08 29.52
N GLU A 458 -3.91 -31.82 29.95
CA GLU A 458 -4.38 -31.43 31.28
C GLU A 458 -5.90 -31.59 31.46
N HIS A 459 -6.71 -31.45 30.42
CA HIS A 459 -8.17 -31.65 30.50
C HIS A 459 -8.62 -33.11 30.33
N LEU A 460 -7.81 -33.96 29.71
CA LEU A 460 -8.04 -35.41 29.64
C LEU A 460 -7.70 -36.14 30.94
N LEU A 461 -7.49 -35.43 32.05
CA LEU A 461 -7.20 -35.96 33.40
C LEU A 461 -8.35 -36.74 34.07
N SER A 462 -9.11 -37.51 33.29
CA SER A 462 -9.67 -38.79 33.77
C SER A 462 -9.04 -40.01 33.10
N ASN A 463 -8.45 -39.90 31.90
CA ASN A 463 -7.81 -41.01 31.18
C ASN A 463 -6.47 -40.61 30.53
N LYS A 464 -5.37 -41.24 30.99
CA LYS A 464 -3.96 -40.91 30.73
C LYS A 464 -3.53 -41.19 29.29
N PHE A 465 -3.17 -40.15 28.54
CA PHE A 465 -2.49 -40.26 27.24
C PHE A 465 -0.99 -40.01 27.41
N GLU A 466 -0.16 -40.73 26.66
CA GLU A 466 1.29 -40.48 26.60
C GLU A 466 1.66 -39.95 25.22
N PHE A 467 2.41 -38.86 25.20
CA PHE A 467 2.99 -38.30 23.99
C PHE A 467 4.51 -38.41 24.13
N ASP A 468 5.16 -39.02 23.14
CA ASP A 468 6.62 -39.14 23.10
C ASP A 468 7.13 -38.06 22.15
N GLN A 469 7.33 -36.85 22.65
CA GLN A 469 7.72 -35.72 21.81
C GLN A 469 9.22 -35.74 21.50
N GLN A 470 9.65 -36.66 20.65
CA GLN A 470 10.85 -36.47 19.86
C GLN A 470 10.45 -36.11 18.44
N LYS A 471 10.67 -34.87 17.96
CA LYS A 471 10.73 -34.61 16.52
C LYS A 471 11.36 -33.32 16.04
N LYS A 472 12.05 -33.50 14.91
CA LYS A 472 12.65 -32.52 14.00
C LYS A 472 11.56 -31.67 13.33
N VAL A 473 11.76 -30.35 13.34
CA VAL A 473 11.04 -29.42 12.47
C VAL A 473 11.88 -29.28 11.20
N PHE A 474 11.37 -29.71 10.06
CA PHE A 474 12.05 -29.51 8.77
C PHE A 474 11.51 -28.22 8.15
N GLY A 475 12.32 -27.17 8.19
CA GLY A 475 12.21 -26.03 7.27
C GLY A 475 13.29 -26.16 6.20
N SER A 476 13.12 -25.51 5.05
CA SER A 476 14.07 -25.57 3.94
C SER A 476 15.47 -25.02 4.28
N GLU A 477 15.64 -24.32 5.42
CA GLU A 477 16.93 -23.92 6.00
C GLU A 477 16.93 -24.12 7.54
N TYR A 478 17.89 -24.90 8.05
CA TYR A 478 17.89 -25.64 9.32
C TYR A 478 18.05 -24.81 10.63
N VAL A 479 17.19 -25.06 11.65
CA VAL A 479 17.42 -24.74 13.08
C VAL A 479 16.87 -25.85 13.99
N ASP A 480 17.70 -26.41 14.88
CA ASP A 480 17.37 -27.48 15.84
C ASP A 480 17.16 -26.93 17.29
N ILE A 481 16.15 -27.40 18.04
CA ILE A 481 15.87 -27.01 19.46
C ILE A 481 15.55 -28.26 20.31
N TYR A 482 16.03 -28.35 21.57
CA TYR A 482 15.94 -29.54 22.46
C TYR A 482 15.35 -29.25 23.86
N MET A 483 14.43 -30.10 24.40
CA MET A 483 13.98 -30.10 25.83
C MET A 483 13.27 -31.43 26.23
N THR A 484 13.31 -31.89 27.52
CA THR A 484 12.93 -33.27 27.96
C THR A 484 12.10 -33.37 29.27
N ILE A 485 10.99 -34.13 29.33
CA ILE A 485 10.29 -34.63 30.56
C ILE A 485 9.46 -35.94 30.28
N SER A 486 9.29 -36.90 31.22
CA SER A 486 8.59 -38.23 31.06
C SER A 486 7.74 -38.67 32.27
N ILE A 487 6.61 -39.44 32.12
CA ILE A 487 5.93 -40.42 33.08
C ILE A 487 4.73 -41.16 32.35
N GLY A 488 4.30 -42.43 32.68
CA GLY A 488 3.28 -43.25 31.92
C GLY A 488 2.19 -44.08 32.69
N MET A 489 1.14 -44.70 32.04
CA MET A 489 0.06 -45.62 32.60
C MET A 489 -0.96 -46.37 31.62
N ASN A 490 -1.76 -47.35 32.16
CA ASN A 490 -2.61 -48.46 31.57
C ASN A 490 -4.13 -48.20 31.29
N PHE A 491 -4.79 -48.95 30.36
CA PHE A 491 -6.28 -48.99 30.15
C PHE A 491 -6.95 -50.36 29.80
N MET A 492 -8.21 -50.54 30.27
CA MET A 492 -9.32 -51.39 29.75
C MET A 492 -10.68 -50.73 30.16
N PRO A 493 -11.66 -50.52 29.24
CA PRO A 493 -13.04 -51.00 29.49
C PRO A 493 -13.91 -51.37 28.25
N THR A 494 -15.15 -51.83 28.51
CA THR A 494 -16.16 -52.51 27.67
C THR A 494 -17.20 -51.60 26.96
N SER A 495 -17.70 -52.08 25.81
CA SER A 495 -18.86 -51.73 24.96
C SER A 495 -19.56 -50.34 25.01
N THR A 496 -19.82 -49.75 23.84
CA THR A 496 -21.19 -49.40 23.34
C THR A 496 -21.17 -48.87 21.89
N SER A 497 -22.24 -49.17 21.16
CA SER A 497 -22.41 -49.03 19.71
C SER A 497 -23.43 -47.93 19.33
N ALA A 498 -23.06 -47.04 18.41
CA ALA A 498 -23.97 -46.21 17.60
C ALA A 498 -23.31 -45.84 16.26
N ILE A 499 -24.08 -45.82 15.17
CA ILE A 499 -23.62 -45.49 13.80
C ILE A 499 -24.21 -44.14 13.39
N TYR A 500 -23.38 -43.25 12.84
CA TYR A 500 -23.72 -41.88 12.44
C TYR A 500 -23.39 -41.68 10.95
N ASN A 501 -24.25 -40.99 10.20
CA ASN A 501 -24.02 -40.63 8.79
C ASN A 501 -24.13 -39.11 8.58
N ILE A 502 -23.36 -38.58 7.61
CA ILE A 502 -23.17 -37.15 7.35
C ILE A 502 -23.86 -36.77 6.03
N LYS A 503 -24.64 -35.68 6.03
CA LYS A 503 -25.15 -35.01 4.82
C LYS A 503 -25.04 -33.50 4.96
N ASP A 504 -24.52 -32.83 3.93
CA ASP A 504 -24.39 -31.37 3.81
C ASP A 504 -23.75 -30.69 5.04
N GLY A 505 -22.70 -31.31 5.59
CA GLY A 505 -21.87 -30.71 6.64
C GLY A 505 -22.56 -30.53 8.00
N ARG A 506 -23.70 -31.19 8.25
CA ARG A 506 -24.33 -31.25 9.59
C ARG A 506 -24.75 -32.67 9.94
N ILE A 507 -24.63 -33.03 11.22
CA ILE A 507 -25.21 -34.27 11.76
C ILE A 507 -26.72 -34.01 11.93
N VAL A 508 -27.55 -34.71 11.15
CA VAL A 508 -29.02 -34.66 11.27
C VAL A 508 -29.49 -35.88 12.06
N ILE A 509 -30.19 -35.65 13.17
CA ILE A 509 -30.93 -36.68 13.91
C ILE A 509 -32.39 -36.56 13.47
N GLU A 510 -32.94 -37.54 12.75
CA GLU A 510 -34.34 -37.48 12.33
C GLU A 510 -35.29 -38.02 13.41
N ALA A 511 -36.02 -37.12 14.05
CA ALA A 511 -37.40 -37.35 14.48
C ALA A 511 -38.20 -36.02 14.47
N GLN A 512 -39.16 -35.91 13.51
CA GLN A 512 -40.28 -34.96 13.32
C GLN A 512 -40.14 -33.42 13.59
N ARG A 513 -40.64 -32.63 12.62
CA ARG A 513 -40.78 -31.13 12.52
C ARG A 513 -41.89 -30.54 13.44
N PRO A 514 -42.11 -29.19 13.60
CA PRO A 514 -41.64 -28.01 12.81
C PRO A 514 -41.25 -26.70 13.56
N GLY A 515 -40.55 -25.77 12.88
CA GLY A 515 -40.76 -24.31 13.04
C GLY A 515 -39.54 -23.38 13.22
N LEU A 516 -39.47 -22.38 12.33
CA LEU A 516 -38.77 -21.07 12.36
C LEU A 516 -37.23 -20.92 12.26
N SER A 517 -36.90 -19.90 11.45
CA SER A 517 -35.60 -19.34 11.06
C SER A 517 -35.11 -18.30 12.07
N LEU A 518 -33.78 -18.03 12.13
CA LEU A 518 -33.20 -16.68 12.27
C LEU A 518 -31.66 -16.66 12.03
N THR A 519 -31.21 -15.46 11.67
CA THR A 519 -29.97 -14.96 11.02
C THR A 519 -28.66 -14.95 11.85
N PRO A 520 -27.50 -14.64 11.23
CA PRO A 520 -26.16 -14.94 11.76
C PRO A 520 -25.57 -13.84 12.66
N GLY A 521 -24.81 -14.27 13.68
CA GLY A 521 -24.03 -13.41 14.56
C GLY A 521 -23.30 -14.24 15.62
N VAL A 522 -22.01 -13.98 15.79
CA VAL A 522 -21.07 -14.67 16.69
C VAL A 522 -21.60 -14.79 18.12
N MET A 523 -21.62 -16.01 18.66
CA MET A 523 -21.54 -16.32 20.09
C MET A 523 -20.79 -17.65 20.23
N ILE A 524 -19.70 -17.64 20.98
CA ILE A 524 -18.96 -18.81 21.44
C ILE A 524 -19.93 -19.72 22.22
N PRO A 525 -20.13 -21.00 21.87
CA PRO A 525 -20.84 -21.93 22.75
C PRO A 525 -19.88 -22.96 23.34
N PHE A 526 -19.78 -22.89 24.67
CA PHE A 526 -19.74 -24.01 25.61
C PHE A 526 -19.47 -25.40 25.01
N ILE A 527 -18.28 -25.91 25.35
CA ILE A 527 -17.92 -27.32 25.20
C ILE A 527 -18.64 -28.09 26.32
N ASP A 528 -19.66 -28.86 25.95
CA ASP A 528 -20.32 -29.82 26.84
C ASP A 528 -19.39 -31.03 27.01
N PHE A 529 -18.75 -31.11 28.17
CA PHE A 529 -17.84 -32.18 28.57
C PHE A 529 -18.61 -33.34 29.22
N GLN A 530 -19.53 -34.00 28.51
CA GLN A 530 -20.06 -35.29 28.98
C GLN A 530 -20.33 -36.26 27.82
N ASN A 531 -19.63 -37.40 27.89
CA ASN A 531 -19.80 -38.64 27.12
C ASN A 531 -19.44 -38.62 25.63
N ASN A 532 -18.45 -39.46 25.31
CA ASN A 532 -18.24 -40.13 24.02
C ASN A 532 -18.07 -39.26 22.75
N GLY A 533 -16.82 -39.12 22.28
CA GLY A 533 -16.58 -39.13 20.83
C GLY A 533 -15.92 -37.91 20.17
N VAL A 534 -15.01 -37.18 20.84
CA VAL A 534 -14.13 -36.24 20.13
C VAL A 534 -12.82 -36.95 19.78
N SER A 535 -12.58 -37.20 18.50
CA SER A 535 -11.31 -37.80 18.05
C SER A 535 -10.21 -36.74 17.98
N LEU A 536 -8.95 -37.12 18.22
CA LEU A 536 -7.79 -36.21 18.04
C LEU A 536 -7.75 -35.58 16.63
N LYS A 537 -8.37 -36.25 15.64
CA LYS A 537 -8.61 -35.75 14.28
C LYS A 537 -9.53 -34.53 14.24
N ASP A 538 -10.64 -34.52 14.99
CA ASP A 538 -11.59 -33.39 15.02
C ASP A 538 -10.98 -32.14 15.64
N ILE A 539 -10.04 -32.34 16.59
CA ILE A 539 -9.31 -31.27 17.26
C ILE A 539 -8.14 -30.78 16.39
N ALA A 540 -7.39 -31.68 15.73
CA ALA A 540 -6.30 -31.31 14.82
C ALA A 540 -6.80 -30.60 13.55
N LEU A 541 -8.00 -30.95 13.05
CA LEU A 541 -8.71 -30.24 11.98
C LEU A 541 -9.16 -28.83 12.40
N GLN A 542 -9.41 -28.59 13.69
CA GLN A 542 -9.68 -27.24 14.22
C GLN A 542 -8.41 -26.40 14.43
N ILE A 543 -7.22 -27.02 14.49
CA ILE A 543 -5.95 -26.39 14.87
C ILE A 543 -5.11 -25.90 13.67
N SER A 544 -5.34 -26.37 12.44
CA SER A 544 -4.41 -26.10 11.34
C SER A 544 -5.06 -25.55 10.07
N SER A 545 -4.43 -24.52 9.50
CA SER A 545 -4.56 -24.12 8.10
C SER A 545 -3.68 -24.99 7.18
N GLY A 546 -3.48 -26.28 7.50
CA GLY A 546 -2.52 -27.17 6.84
C GLY A 546 -2.97 -28.62 6.76
N ASP A 547 -2.23 -29.43 5.98
CA ASP A 547 -2.55 -30.84 5.75
C ASP A 547 -2.08 -31.70 6.91
N LEU A 548 -3.00 -32.53 7.46
CA LEU A 548 -2.68 -33.48 8.53
C LEU A 548 -2.61 -34.90 7.99
N ALA A 549 -1.44 -35.54 8.12
CA ALA A 549 -1.26 -36.96 7.88
C ALA A 549 -1.10 -37.72 9.20
N VAL A 550 -1.83 -38.82 9.35
CA VAL A 550 -1.72 -39.72 10.52
C VAL A 550 -1.08 -41.01 10.07
N THR A 551 0.00 -41.42 10.74
CA THR A 551 0.80 -42.60 10.37
C THR A 551 1.06 -43.44 11.60
N VAL A 552 0.76 -44.72 11.54
CA VAL A 552 1.22 -45.66 12.57
C VAL A 552 2.66 -46.04 12.26
N LYS A 553 3.58 -45.70 13.18
CA LYS A 553 5.02 -45.90 13.02
C LYS A 553 5.49 -47.22 13.59
N ASN A 554 4.82 -47.72 14.63
CA ASN A 554 5.20 -48.95 15.28
C ASN A 554 4.00 -49.59 16.01
N ILE A 555 3.95 -50.91 16.01
CA ILE A 555 3.10 -51.71 16.89
C ILE A 555 4.01 -52.82 17.44
N ASN A 556 4.18 -52.86 18.76
CA ASN A 556 5.02 -53.87 19.39
C ASN A 556 4.51 -54.25 20.78
N THR A 557 4.63 -55.51 21.13
CA THR A 557 4.25 -56.01 22.46
C THR A 557 5.47 -56.53 23.22
N VAL A 558 5.70 -55.99 24.42
CA VAL A 558 6.80 -56.38 25.31
C VAL A 558 6.27 -56.52 26.74
N ASN A 559 6.55 -57.65 27.39
CA ASN A 559 6.21 -57.90 28.80
C ASN A 559 4.73 -57.62 29.16
N ASP A 560 3.80 -58.17 28.37
CA ASP A 560 2.35 -57.95 28.53
C ASP A 560 1.90 -56.49 28.37
N ILE A 561 2.71 -55.65 27.72
CA ILE A 561 2.35 -54.27 27.37
C ILE A 561 2.45 -54.12 25.85
N THR A 562 1.37 -53.71 25.21
CA THR A 562 1.37 -53.30 23.80
C THR A 562 1.64 -51.80 23.71
N TYR A 563 2.56 -51.45 22.83
CA TYR A 563 2.93 -50.10 22.45
C TYR A 563 2.45 -49.86 21.02
N VAL A 564 1.68 -48.79 20.83
CA VAL A 564 1.32 -48.29 19.49
C VAL A 564 1.86 -46.87 19.35
N GLU A 565 2.77 -46.68 18.40
CA GLU A 565 3.33 -45.38 18.08
C GLU A 565 2.57 -44.76 16.91
N VAL A 566 1.88 -43.65 17.17
CA VAL A 566 1.13 -42.90 16.17
C VAL A 566 1.81 -41.55 15.93
N ALA A 567 2.20 -41.29 14.69
CA ALA A 567 2.74 -40.02 14.27
C ALA A 567 1.65 -39.17 13.59
N TYR A 568 1.50 -37.94 14.04
CA TYR A 568 0.68 -36.90 13.44
C TYR A 568 1.63 -35.93 12.74
N THR A 569 1.64 -35.95 11.41
CA THR A 569 2.43 -35.01 10.59
C THR A 569 1.54 -33.88 10.13
N ILE A 570 1.87 -32.67 10.54
CA ILE A 570 1.21 -31.44 10.13
C ILE A 570 2.13 -30.78 9.10
N TYR A 571 1.62 -30.61 7.88
CA TYR A 571 2.29 -29.88 6.82
C TYR A 571 1.65 -28.52 6.63
N MET A 572 2.47 -27.48 6.61
CA MET A 572 2.06 -26.09 6.44
C MET A 572 2.82 -25.53 5.23
N PRO A 573 2.23 -25.60 4.01
CA PRO A 573 2.90 -25.19 2.78
C PRO A 573 3.09 -23.67 2.63
N GLU A 574 2.25 -22.88 3.31
CA GLU A 574 2.19 -21.42 3.11
C GLU A 574 2.22 -20.67 4.46
N ILE A 575 3.39 -20.66 5.10
CA ILE A 575 3.65 -19.78 6.24
C ILE A 575 4.14 -18.44 5.71
N GLU A 576 3.27 -17.44 5.77
CA GLU A 576 3.62 -16.05 5.47
C GLU A 576 4.64 -15.51 6.48
N LEU A 577 5.70 -14.92 5.94
CA LEU A 577 6.70 -14.14 6.65
C LEU A 577 6.29 -12.65 6.63
N PRO A 578 6.84 -11.83 7.53
CA PRO A 578 6.44 -10.41 7.65
C PRO A 578 6.68 -9.53 6.43
N ASP A 579 7.54 -9.96 5.50
CA ASP A 579 7.78 -9.30 4.21
C ASP A 579 6.80 -9.74 3.10
N GLY A 580 5.78 -10.54 3.45
CA GLY A 580 4.80 -11.11 2.53
C GLY A 580 5.30 -12.34 1.76
N SER A 581 6.56 -12.74 1.92
CA SER A 581 7.06 -13.98 1.32
C SER A 581 6.55 -15.20 2.09
N THR A 582 6.50 -16.37 1.46
CA THR A 582 6.05 -17.61 2.10
C THR A 582 7.18 -18.61 2.33
N THR A 583 7.04 -19.45 3.35
CA THR A 583 7.88 -20.63 3.62
C THR A 583 7.02 -21.83 3.97
N GLU A 584 7.57 -23.02 3.81
CA GLU A 584 6.94 -24.27 4.27
C GLU A 584 7.50 -24.73 5.62
N MET A 585 6.68 -25.47 6.37
CA MET A 585 7.07 -26.15 7.59
C MET A 585 6.37 -27.51 7.66
N SER A 586 7.09 -28.53 8.10
CA SER A 586 6.48 -29.77 8.58
C SER A 586 6.78 -29.96 10.06
N MET A 587 5.75 -30.36 10.80
CA MET A 587 5.83 -30.71 12.21
C MET A 587 5.29 -32.12 12.38
N GLU A 588 6.03 -32.97 13.06
CA GLU A 588 5.59 -34.32 13.33
C GLU A 588 5.48 -34.49 14.85
N ILE A 589 4.34 -34.97 15.34
CA ILE A 589 4.06 -35.19 16.76
C ILE A 589 3.88 -36.70 16.93
N LEU A 590 4.60 -37.30 17.88
CA LEU A 590 4.52 -38.73 18.14
C LEU A 590 3.75 -38.98 19.44
N GLN A 591 2.74 -39.85 19.36
CA GLN A 591 1.96 -40.35 20.48
C GLN A 591 2.31 -41.81 20.69
N VAL A 592 2.50 -42.20 21.95
CA VAL A 592 2.77 -43.60 22.31
C VAL A 592 1.62 -44.07 23.16
N ILE A 593 0.84 -45.00 22.64
CA ILE A 593 -0.25 -45.61 23.38
C ILE A 593 0.29 -46.86 24.05
N LYS A 594 0.29 -46.88 25.39
CA LYS A 594 0.63 -48.06 26.18
C LYS A 594 -0.63 -48.75 26.66
N GLN A 595 -0.72 -50.05 26.43
CA GLN A 595 -1.82 -50.86 26.90
C GLN A 595 -1.32 -52.11 27.60
N ASN A 596 -1.72 -52.27 28.86
CA ASN A 596 -1.46 -53.51 29.58
C ASN A 596 -2.44 -54.60 29.17
N ARG A 597 -1.90 -55.78 28.91
CA ARG A 597 -2.63 -57.00 28.67
C ARG A 597 -2.95 -57.63 30.04
N PRO A 598 -4.23 -57.95 30.34
CA PRO A 598 -4.58 -58.68 31.54
C PRO A 598 -3.92 -60.05 31.54
N LYS A 599 -3.43 -60.48 32.70
CA LYS A 599 -2.85 -61.82 32.88
C LYS A 599 -3.90 -62.94 32.77
N THR A 600 -5.16 -62.61 33.03
CA THR A 600 -6.31 -63.52 32.94
C THR A 600 -7.43 -62.80 32.20
N PRO A 601 -7.39 -62.76 30.86
CA PRO A 601 -8.37 -62.02 30.09
C PRO A 601 -9.73 -62.71 30.12
N THR A 602 -10.81 -61.93 30.24
CA THR A 602 -12.17 -62.37 29.91
C THR A 602 -12.27 -62.73 28.42
N GLU A 603 -13.32 -63.43 28.01
CA GLU A 603 -13.51 -63.87 26.61
C GLU A 603 -13.48 -62.67 25.63
N GLU A 604 -14.14 -61.57 26.01
CA GLU A 604 -14.14 -60.31 25.23
C GLU A 604 -12.76 -59.63 25.21
N GLU A 605 -11.97 -59.74 26.27
CA GLU A 605 -10.60 -59.22 26.32
C GLU A 605 -9.62 -60.09 25.53
N ALA A 606 -9.82 -61.41 25.49
CA ALA A 606 -9.02 -62.35 24.72
C ALA A 606 -9.20 -62.13 23.21
N ASP A 607 -10.43 -61.89 22.76
CA ASP A 607 -10.74 -61.52 21.37
C ASP A 607 -10.06 -60.21 20.97
N ARG A 608 -10.03 -59.23 21.87
CA ARG A 608 -9.34 -57.94 21.67
C ARG A 608 -7.83 -58.10 21.56
N ILE A 609 -7.22 -58.91 22.43
CA ILE A 609 -5.77 -59.20 22.38
C ILE A 609 -5.42 -59.88 21.05
N GLN A 610 -6.20 -60.86 20.60
CA GLN A 610 -5.99 -61.51 19.30
C GLN A 610 -6.12 -60.54 18.12
N ALA A 611 -7.04 -59.57 18.19
CA ALA A 611 -7.16 -58.55 17.15
C ALA A 611 -5.91 -57.66 17.07
N ILE A 612 -5.34 -57.29 18.21
CA ILE A 612 -4.09 -56.52 18.31
C ILE A 612 -2.90 -57.33 17.78
N ASP A 613 -2.78 -58.61 18.12
CA ASP A 613 -1.70 -59.48 17.65
C ASP A 613 -1.73 -59.64 16.12
N ARG A 614 -2.93 -59.78 15.52
CA ARG A 614 -3.11 -59.81 14.07
C ARG A 614 -2.72 -58.49 13.40
N LEU A 615 -3.00 -57.35 14.04
CA LEU A 615 -2.59 -56.04 13.55
C LEU A 615 -1.06 -55.87 13.61
N GLU A 616 -0.43 -56.30 14.70
CA GLU A 616 1.03 -56.29 14.87
C GLU A 616 1.73 -57.14 13.79
N GLU A 617 1.23 -58.35 13.53
CA GLU A 617 1.78 -59.26 12.52
C GLU A 617 1.61 -58.73 11.09
N ARG A 618 0.45 -58.14 10.77
CA ARG A 618 0.21 -57.51 9.46
C ARG A 618 1.05 -56.26 9.25
N PHE A 619 1.22 -55.44 10.29
CA PHE A 619 2.10 -54.28 10.27
C PHE A 619 3.56 -54.69 10.00
N LYS A 620 4.07 -55.68 10.74
CA LYS A 620 5.43 -56.23 10.58
C LYS A 620 5.67 -56.90 9.22
N SER A 621 4.64 -57.44 8.58
CA SER A 621 4.73 -58.08 7.25
C SER A 621 4.54 -57.10 6.08
N GLY A 622 4.31 -55.80 6.35
CA GLY A 622 4.19 -54.78 5.30
C GLY A 622 2.92 -54.90 4.43
N ILE A 623 1.94 -55.69 4.88
CA ILE A 623 0.65 -55.87 4.21
C ILE A 623 -0.26 -54.70 4.60
N ALA A 624 -1.01 -54.13 3.64
CA ALA A 624 -1.98 -53.06 3.90
C ALA A 624 -2.92 -53.46 5.07
N VAL A 625 -3.03 -52.61 6.09
CA VAL A 625 -3.85 -52.85 7.27
C VAL A 625 -5.27 -52.41 6.97
N ASP A 626 -6.21 -53.36 6.97
CA ASP A 626 -7.64 -53.08 6.93
C ASP A 626 -8.11 -52.77 8.37
N TRP A 627 -8.38 -51.49 8.62
CA TRP A 627 -8.78 -50.97 9.93
C TRP A 627 -10.13 -51.46 10.42
N THR A 628 -10.97 -52.01 9.52
CA THR A 628 -12.26 -52.59 9.91
C THR A 628 -12.10 -53.89 10.72
N LEU A 629 -10.94 -54.55 10.63
CA LEU A 629 -10.61 -55.75 11.40
C LEU A 629 -10.22 -55.49 12.86
N GLY A 630 -9.96 -54.22 13.24
CA GLY A 630 -9.72 -53.81 14.62
C GLY A 630 -11.00 -53.66 15.46
N GLY A 631 -12.19 -53.83 14.85
CA GLY A 631 -13.48 -53.73 15.53
C GLY A 631 -13.77 -52.34 16.16
N SER A 632 -14.65 -52.31 17.16
CA SER A 632 -15.06 -51.11 17.91
C SER A 632 -13.94 -50.43 18.72
N TYR A 633 -12.73 -50.99 18.68
CA TYR A 633 -11.60 -50.58 19.52
C TYR A 633 -10.98 -49.25 19.08
N PHE A 634 -10.88 -49.01 17.76
CA PHE A 634 -10.30 -47.77 17.20
C PHE A 634 -11.34 -46.81 16.60
N ALA A 635 -12.61 -47.23 16.52
CA ALA A 635 -13.70 -46.41 16.00
C ALA A 635 -13.86 -45.03 16.72
N PRO A 636 -13.63 -44.91 18.05
CA PRO A 636 -13.67 -43.61 18.73
C PRO A 636 -12.44 -42.71 18.47
N MET A 637 -11.32 -43.27 18.00
CA MET A 637 -10.04 -42.55 17.87
C MET A 637 -9.81 -41.90 16.50
N ILE A 638 -10.43 -42.39 15.42
CA ILE A 638 -10.04 -42.02 14.04
C ILE A 638 -11.22 -41.52 13.17
N GLY A 639 -12.47 -41.64 13.64
CA GLY A 639 -13.66 -41.16 12.91
C GLY A 639 -13.89 -41.95 11.62
N THR A 640 -14.76 -42.95 11.68
CA THR A 640 -15.00 -43.89 10.58
C THR A 640 -15.68 -43.23 9.38
N ASN A 641 -15.04 -43.30 8.20
CA ASN A 641 -15.60 -43.56 6.85
C ASN A 641 -14.98 -42.81 5.66
N GLU A 642 -13.91 -42.01 5.82
CA GLU A 642 -13.31 -41.26 4.70
C GLU A 642 -11.77 -41.34 4.64
N ALA A 643 -11.19 -42.52 4.90
CA ALA A 643 -9.75 -42.71 4.87
C ALA A 643 -9.34 -43.76 3.81
N MET A 644 -8.45 -43.38 2.89
CA MET A 644 -7.71 -44.36 2.08
C MET A 644 -6.39 -44.70 2.79
N ALA A 645 -6.16 -45.99 3.02
CA ALA A 645 -4.92 -46.51 3.60
C ALA A 645 -4.05 -47.12 2.49
N LEU A 646 -2.81 -46.65 2.37
CA LEU A 646 -1.80 -47.20 1.45
C LEU A 646 -0.57 -47.63 2.26
N GLY A 647 -0.17 -48.90 2.12
CA GLY A 647 1.00 -49.46 2.80
C GLY A 647 2.20 -49.56 1.85
N PHE A 648 3.36 -49.09 2.29
CA PHE A 648 4.64 -49.34 1.62
C PHE A 648 5.71 -49.69 2.67
N PHE A 649 6.35 -50.85 2.52
CA PHE A 649 7.56 -51.26 3.27
C PHE A 649 7.55 -50.97 4.79
N GLY A 650 6.54 -51.48 5.51
CA GLY A 650 6.47 -51.35 6.97
C GLY A 650 6.04 -49.97 7.48
N THR A 651 5.56 -49.08 6.58
CA THR A 651 4.96 -47.78 6.93
C THR A 651 3.52 -47.75 6.44
N LEU A 652 2.57 -47.39 7.31
CA LEU A 652 1.15 -47.30 6.97
C LEU A 652 0.70 -45.83 6.94
N LEU A 653 0.42 -45.32 5.74
CA LEU A 653 -0.02 -43.94 5.52
C LEU A 653 -1.55 -43.88 5.46
N ILE A 654 -2.16 -43.07 6.33
CA ILE A 654 -3.60 -42.76 6.30
C ILE A 654 -3.75 -41.33 5.76
N ILE A 655 -4.24 -41.21 4.52
CA ILE A 655 -4.46 -39.91 3.87
C ILE A 655 -5.91 -39.50 4.08
N PHE A 656 -6.12 -38.33 4.69
CA PHE A 656 -7.41 -37.64 4.69
C PHE A 656 -7.34 -36.52 3.64
N LEU A 657 -8.06 -36.67 2.53
CA LEU A 657 -8.15 -35.63 1.50
C LEU A 657 -9.16 -34.57 1.94
N GLY A 658 -8.68 -33.48 2.53
CA GLY A 658 -9.48 -32.27 2.69
C GLY A 658 -9.63 -31.59 1.33
N LEU A 659 -10.76 -31.78 0.65
CA LEU A 659 -11.11 -30.98 -0.52
C LEU A 659 -11.38 -29.54 -0.05
N LEU A 660 -10.45 -28.63 -0.32
CA LEU A 660 -10.69 -27.18 -0.27
C LEU A 660 -11.86 -26.84 -1.22
N PRO A 661 -12.84 -26.02 -0.81
CA PRO A 661 -13.78 -25.43 -1.76
C PRO A 661 -13.03 -24.39 -2.62
N THR A 662 -13.32 -24.42 -3.92
CA THR A 662 -12.86 -23.47 -4.94
C THR A 662 -13.18 -22.02 -4.63
#